data_AF-A0A9P7MLP5-F1
#
_entry.id   AF-A0A9P7MLP5-F1
#
_cell.length_a   1.000
_cell.length_b   1.000
_cell.length_c   1.000
_cell.angle_alpha   90.00
_cell.angle_beta   90.00
_cell.angle_gamma   90.00
#
_symmetry.space_group_name_H-M   'P 1'
#
loop_
_entity.id
_entity.type
_entity.pdbx_description
1 polymer ?
#
loop_
_entity_poly.entity_id
_entity_poly.type
_entity_poly.pdbx_seq_one_letter_code
_entity_poly.pdbx_strand_id
1 'polypeptide(L)'
;MSHFNGESCGNGPATIYQLTSNPSSGSVFEGVEMANDELYSGPIAESLPTSVSAFSHRRPRADSSASFMYFDEPDYQSEAEYPNDESVEFRDRFVRRSVSDLDDIDFGVENDDASIDREYLTAHEDCGLRRCSSSQSRDSSHVRLLHRDSICTTASDRADGRCSQKIYMANEDITIVIAGFRTSKTGWLLYVCLCILTGGLAFLFFRWLPRCYIAIVGRSCSLRDCEWTVIENQWGELVRIRVISNEYGRPVSSIFGLPQKPMLYCLDDENDPVVDHLRSLNYRYMRLYFHPIKDKFVTSAGWKDPNWTDTRLVRSGLDNEEKAIREIVFGQNLIDIEQKSISQLLIDEVLHPFYIFQIASLVLWSMDSYYYYAACIFIMSIASISATLLEMRATTRRLHNISKFECDVRVLRNGFWKYIASSELVPGDLYELSDPNLTQFPSDSILLTGDCIVNESMLTGESVPVSKVPATEYALCNLDLGASSVSSEVARHFLYCGTRLIRARRPQEHREGDAVALALVVRTGFSTTKGALVRSMLFPKPSGFKFYRDSFKYISVMAIVAMLGFIASLVNFLRLELAWNVIIIRALDLITIVVPPALPATLTIGTNFALSRLKKKQIYCISPQRVNVGGKLDIMCFDKTGTLTEDGLDVLGVRIASETGGTFSDLLPRAAFLLKNATEAGSRSPVQAALHTMATCHSLRVVDGTLVGDPLDQKMFEFTGWSFEEGRQRSGDGDDDDQGGLTPSIARPPDTAVELGLIKSFEFASELRRASVVTRNFGQKSGNVFVKGAPEAMKEICCSESFPSGYDELLSHYTHKGYRVIACATKHLPKLSWVKAQKMTRLEVESDLKFIGFIIFENKLKPTTSAVVKELLDSNIGAVMVTGDNILTAISVARACGLLIQEAHCFVPRFVKGNARDPLAELQWESIDNNSFCLDNKTLLPLPAPPQEDTSLPYDITNLRNYSLAVSGEVFRWIVDYASPEVLQRVLLRGKVFARMSPDEKHELVLKLQSIDFCCGFCGDGANDCGALKAADVGISLSEAEASVAAPFTSRVFDIRCVLEVIREGRAALVTSFSCFKYMSLYSAIQFTSVSFLYAKASNLGDFQFLYIDLLLILPIAIFMGWAGPAPVLCQKRPTANLVSEKVLIPLLGLIAICVSIQGVAFLTVSKQSWYKPPQGPSLSPCL
;
A
#
# COMPACT_ATOMS: atom_id res chain seq x y z
N MET A 1 -31.47 52.79 7.65
CA MET A 1 -32.56 53.15 8.58
C MET A 1 -32.62 52.09 9.66
N SER A 2 -32.09 52.42 10.85
CA SER A 2 -32.67 52.20 12.20
C SER A 2 -33.92 51.31 12.32
N HIS A 3 -34.17 50.49 13.33
CA HIS A 3 -33.55 50.19 14.65
C HIS A 3 -34.44 49.07 15.30
N PHE A 4 -33.86 48.12 16.06
CA PHE A 4 -34.22 47.66 17.44
C PHE A 4 -35.68 47.21 17.78
N ASN A 5 -36.01 46.39 18.79
CA ASN A 5 -35.40 45.42 19.73
C ASN A 5 -36.53 45.02 20.73
N GLY A 6 -36.32 43.95 21.52
CA GLY A 6 -36.90 43.78 22.89
C GLY A 6 -37.62 42.44 23.10
N GLU A 7 -36.98 41.40 23.67
CA GLU A 7 -36.75 41.08 25.10
C GLU A 7 -37.96 40.51 25.87
N SER A 8 -37.83 39.30 26.44
CA SER A 8 -37.86 39.07 27.91
C SER A 8 -37.91 37.57 28.31
N CYS A 9 -37.16 37.26 29.39
CA CYS A 9 -36.95 35.95 30.04
C CYS A 9 -38.00 35.60 31.13
N GLY A 10 -38.03 34.33 31.57
CA GLY A 10 -38.62 33.92 32.85
C GLY A 10 -38.31 32.46 33.27
N ASN A 11 -37.81 32.28 34.49
CA ASN A 11 -37.22 31.06 35.10
C ASN A 11 -38.16 30.33 36.10
N GLY A 12 -38.18 28.97 36.07
CA GLY A 12 -38.33 27.96 37.17
C GLY A 12 -39.61 27.90 38.07
N PRO A 13 -39.77 26.93 39.02
CA PRO A 13 -39.07 25.64 39.26
C PRO A 13 -39.95 24.39 39.70
N ALA A 14 -39.25 23.26 39.90
CA ALA A 14 -39.49 21.89 40.44
C ALA A 14 -40.70 21.43 41.31
N THR A 15 -41.04 20.12 41.25
CA THR A 15 -41.39 19.17 42.37
C THR A 15 -41.60 17.71 41.85
N ILE A 16 -40.85 16.68 42.32
CA ILE A 16 -41.11 15.59 43.33
C ILE A 16 -41.33 14.17 42.72
N TYR A 17 -40.70 13.17 43.36
CA TYR A 17 -40.54 11.74 43.04
C TYR A 17 -41.73 10.81 43.40
N GLN A 18 -41.93 9.72 42.63
CA GLN A 18 -42.11 8.30 43.06
C GLN A 18 -42.32 7.38 41.82
N LEU A 19 -41.37 6.49 41.47
CA LEU A 19 -41.29 5.04 41.77
C LEU A 19 -42.37 4.15 41.11
N THR A 20 -41.99 3.40 40.06
CA THR A 20 -42.11 1.92 39.97
C THR A 20 -41.46 1.36 38.68
N SER A 21 -40.96 0.14 38.82
CA SER A 21 -40.12 -0.74 37.99
C SER A 21 -40.57 -1.13 36.57
N ASN A 22 -39.59 -1.11 35.63
CA ASN A 22 -39.12 -2.13 34.66
C ASN A 22 -40.00 -3.35 34.28
N PRO A 23 -39.95 -3.85 33.01
CA PRO A 23 -38.69 -4.33 32.43
C PRO A 23 -38.38 -3.98 30.95
N SER A 24 -37.09 -4.06 30.69
CA SER A 24 -36.34 -4.15 29.44
C SER A 24 -37.00 -4.90 28.26
N SER A 25 -36.92 -4.30 27.08
CA SER A 25 -36.51 -5.02 25.86
C SER A 25 -35.69 -4.07 24.99
N GLY A 26 -34.38 -4.31 24.96
CA GLY A 26 -33.47 -3.65 24.04
C GLY A 26 -33.60 -4.26 22.65
N SER A 27 -33.86 -3.42 21.67
CA SER A 27 -33.66 -3.70 20.26
C SER A 27 -32.82 -2.55 19.71
N VAL A 28 -31.51 -2.68 19.86
CA VAL A 28 -30.52 -1.91 19.10
C VAL A 28 -30.16 -2.82 17.94
N PHE A 29 -30.60 -2.51 16.73
CA PHE A 29 -30.00 -2.86 15.43
C PHE A 29 -31.08 -2.81 14.34
N GLU A 30 -31.24 -1.64 13.71
CA GLU A 30 -31.58 -1.53 12.29
C GLU A 30 -31.42 -0.06 11.88
N GLY A 31 -30.76 0.19 10.76
CA GLY A 31 -30.49 1.53 10.24
C GLY A 31 -29.06 1.71 9.72
N VAL A 32 -28.68 0.94 8.70
CA VAL A 32 -27.57 1.30 7.81
C VAL A 32 -28.03 1.02 6.37
N GLU A 33 -28.85 1.92 5.83
CA GLU A 33 -28.89 2.15 4.38
C GLU A 33 -27.68 3.04 4.05
N MET A 34 -26.75 2.52 3.27
CA MET A 34 -25.82 3.36 2.50
C MET A 34 -26.48 3.53 1.13
N ALA A 35 -26.78 4.79 0.80
CA ALA A 35 -27.37 5.19 -0.46
C ALA A 35 -26.42 4.85 -1.62
N ASN A 36 -26.97 4.18 -2.64
CA ASN A 36 -26.30 3.92 -3.92
C ASN A 36 -26.50 5.05 -4.95
N ASP A 37 -27.07 6.21 -4.55
CA ASP A 37 -27.69 7.14 -5.51
C ASP A 37 -27.14 8.58 -5.54
N GLU A 38 -26.09 8.95 -4.81
CA GLU A 38 -25.47 10.27 -5.00
C GLU A 38 -24.26 10.21 -5.97
N LEU A 39 -24.60 10.33 -7.25
CA LEU A 39 -23.70 10.62 -8.36
C LEU A 39 -23.13 12.06 -8.16
N TYR A 40 -21.81 12.21 -8.08
CA TYR A 40 -21.04 13.47 -8.14
C TYR A 40 -20.83 14.31 -6.86
N SER A 41 -20.13 13.76 -5.85
CA SER A 41 -19.54 14.58 -4.77
C SER A 41 -18.17 14.08 -4.28
N GLY A 42 -17.34 13.56 -5.17
CA GLY A 42 -15.93 13.27 -4.90
C GLY A 42 -15.01 14.34 -5.49
N PRO A 43 -13.97 14.83 -4.77
CA PRO A 43 -13.03 15.80 -5.32
C PRO A 43 -12.25 15.24 -6.51
N ILE A 44 -11.84 16.14 -7.40
CA ILE A 44 -11.20 15.86 -8.69
C ILE A 44 -9.71 16.16 -8.55
N ALA A 45 -8.87 15.12 -8.60
CA ALA A 45 -7.43 15.24 -8.44
C ALA A 45 -6.74 15.84 -9.69
N GLU A 46 -5.79 16.76 -9.47
CA GLU A 46 -5.14 17.60 -10.50
C GLU A 46 -3.77 17.10 -10.97
N SER A 47 -3.19 16.07 -10.35
CA SER A 47 -1.95 15.50 -10.83
C SER A 47 -2.25 14.53 -11.96
N LEU A 48 -2.51 15.05 -13.16
CA LEU A 48 -2.42 14.23 -14.36
C LEU A 48 -0.99 13.73 -14.42
N PRO A 49 -0.87 12.42 -14.27
CA PRO A 49 -0.64 11.76 -15.51
C PRO A 49 -1.80 10.76 -15.69
N THR A 50 -2.27 10.61 -16.93
CA THR A 50 -3.33 9.64 -17.30
C THR A 50 -3.15 8.31 -16.56
N SER A 51 -4.19 7.53 -16.24
CA SER A 51 -4.07 6.27 -15.48
C SER A 51 -2.92 5.33 -15.88
N VAL A 52 -2.51 5.41 -17.14
CA VAL A 52 -1.16 5.16 -17.70
C VAL A 52 0.03 5.32 -16.75
N SER A 53 -0.01 6.25 -15.80
CA SER A 53 1.16 6.85 -15.16
C SER A 53 1.29 6.64 -13.66
N ALA A 54 0.15 6.57 -12.95
CA ALA A 54 0.03 6.00 -11.63
C ALA A 54 0.65 4.59 -11.56
N PHE A 55 0.71 3.92 -12.72
CA PHE A 55 1.28 2.59 -12.92
C PHE A 55 2.55 2.57 -13.83
N SER A 56 3.06 3.73 -14.29
CA SER A 56 4.01 3.80 -15.44
C SER A 56 5.48 3.50 -15.20
N HIS A 57 5.99 3.45 -13.97
CA HIS A 57 7.44 3.52 -13.80
C HIS A 57 8.04 2.45 -12.88
N ARG A 58 7.74 1.18 -13.17
CA ARG A 58 8.75 0.14 -12.94
C ARG A 58 9.69 0.11 -14.14
N ARG A 59 10.73 0.96 -14.12
CA ARG A 59 11.95 0.63 -14.89
C ARG A 59 12.39 -0.78 -14.47
N PRO A 60 12.87 -1.64 -15.38
CA PRO A 60 13.57 -2.85 -14.96
C PRO A 60 14.65 -2.37 -13.99
N ARG A 61 14.61 -2.90 -12.76
CA ARG A 61 15.63 -2.62 -11.76
C ARG A 61 16.97 -2.87 -12.45
N ALA A 62 17.79 -1.84 -12.65
CA ALA A 62 19.22 -2.07 -12.75
C ALA A 62 19.56 -2.76 -11.44
N ASP A 63 20.09 -3.99 -11.51
CA ASP A 63 20.23 -4.93 -10.40
C ASP A 63 20.54 -4.21 -9.10
N SER A 64 19.47 -3.96 -8.35
CA SER A 64 19.53 -3.08 -7.21
C SER A 64 20.05 -3.93 -6.07
N SER A 65 21.33 -3.75 -5.77
CA SER A 65 22.02 -4.23 -4.55
C SER A 65 21.33 -3.81 -3.24
N ALA A 66 20.23 -3.06 -3.31
CA ALA A 66 19.45 -2.59 -2.18
C ALA A 66 18.24 -3.48 -1.79
N SER A 67 18.11 -4.70 -2.32
CA SER A 67 17.55 -5.77 -1.49
C SER A 67 18.70 -6.32 -0.66
N PHE A 68 18.71 -6.05 0.65
CA PHE A 68 19.69 -6.65 1.57
C PHE A 68 19.47 -8.17 1.69
N MET A 69 19.88 -8.87 0.65
CA MET A 69 20.50 -10.19 0.63
C MET A 69 21.72 -9.98 -0.27
N TYR A 70 22.92 -10.12 0.28
CA TYR A 70 24.16 -10.14 -0.50
C TYR A 70 23.98 -11.02 -1.74
N PHE A 71 24.27 -10.51 -2.93
CA PHE A 71 24.46 -11.28 -4.16
C PHE A 71 25.47 -10.51 -5.00
N ASP A 72 26.69 -11.05 -5.12
CA ASP A 72 27.53 -10.84 -6.30
C ASP A 72 27.04 -11.84 -7.36
N GLU A 73 26.64 -11.37 -8.54
CA GLU A 73 26.65 -12.20 -9.75
C GLU A 73 27.90 -11.84 -10.58
N PRO A 74 28.56 -12.83 -11.20
CA PRO A 74 29.71 -12.57 -12.05
C PRO A 74 29.27 -11.91 -13.37
N ASP A 75 29.88 -10.75 -13.65
CA ASP A 75 29.78 -10.01 -14.90
C ASP A 75 30.00 -10.91 -16.12
N TYR A 76 29.00 -11.01 -17.00
CA TYR A 76 29.26 -11.22 -18.43
C TYR A 76 29.46 -9.85 -19.06
N GLN A 77 30.70 -9.37 -19.04
CA GLN A 77 31.11 -8.23 -19.85
C GLN A 77 31.00 -8.58 -21.34
N SER A 78 30.25 -7.74 -22.03
CA SER A 78 30.35 -7.50 -23.46
C SER A 78 31.79 -7.11 -23.82
N GLU A 79 32.49 -7.93 -24.59
CA GLU A 79 33.73 -7.49 -25.22
C GLU A 79 33.45 -6.53 -26.37
N ALA A 80 34.23 -5.45 -26.34
CA ALA A 80 34.23 -4.34 -27.25
C ALA A 80 34.91 -4.68 -28.59
N GLU A 81 34.68 -3.78 -29.53
CA GLU A 81 35.33 -3.63 -30.83
C GLU A 81 36.84 -3.92 -30.81
N TYR A 82 37.30 -4.76 -31.74
CA TYR A 82 38.71 -4.77 -32.17
C TYR A 82 38.84 -4.12 -33.56
N PRO A 83 39.89 -3.32 -33.81
CA PRO A 83 40.20 -2.78 -35.13
C PRO A 83 40.98 -3.80 -35.99
N ASN A 84 40.90 -3.58 -37.31
CA ASN A 84 41.61 -4.27 -38.41
C ASN A 84 43.04 -4.77 -38.08
N ASP A 85 43.38 -6.01 -38.45
CA ASP A 85 44.16 -6.26 -39.68
C ASP A 85 44.30 -7.77 -40.05
N GLU A 86 44.32 -7.99 -41.36
CA GLU A 86 44.93 -9.06 -42.17
C GLU A 86 45.01 -10.56 -41.75
N SER A 87 44.39 -11.37 -42.62
CA SER A 87 44.98 -12.54 -43.33
C SER A 87 44.69 -14.00 -42.86
N VAL A 88 44.09 -14.74 -43.80
CA VAL A 88 44.36 -16.15 -44.21
C VAL A 88 43.70 -17.34 -43.46
N GLU A 89 42.68 -17.88 -44.16
CA GLU A 89 42.40 -19.30 -44.51
C GLU A 89 42.11 -20.42 -43.47
N PHE A 90 40.92 -21.02 -43.68
CA PHE A 90 40.58 -22.46 -43.75
C PHE A 90 40.59 -23.37 -42.49
N ARG A 91 39.36 -23.79 -42.12
CA ARG A 91 38.77 -25.15 -42.34
C ARG A 91 38.24 -25.89 -41.10
N ASP A 92 37.00 -26.35 -41.26
CA ASP A 92 36.27 -27.44 -40.59
C ASP A 92 37.08 -28.49 -39.82
N ARG A 93 36.60 -28.85 -38.61
CA ARG A 93 36.00 -30.19 -38.36
C ARG A 93 35.48 -30.37 -36.94
N PHE A 94 34.22 -30.80 -36.86
CA PHE A 94 33.69 -31.64 -35.79
C PHE A 94 34.57 -32.90 -35.58
N VAL A 95 34.69 -33.38 -34.33
CA VAL A 95 34.41 -34.77 -33.90
C VAL A 95 34.66 -34.93 -32.39
N ARG A 96 33.65 -35.46 -31.70
CA ARG A 96 33.71 -36.09 -30.36
C ARG A 96 34.73 -37.24 -30.32
N ARG A 97 35.54 -37.34 -29.26
CA ARG A 97 35.60 -38.56 -28.43
C ARG A 97 36.46 -38.39 -27.17
N SER A 98 35.86 -38.84 -26.08
CA SER A 98 36.46 -39.32 -24.84
C SER A 98 37.61 -40.30 -25.06
N VAL A 99 38.62 -40.29 -24.18
CA VAL A 99 39.08 -41.40 -23.32
C VAL A 99 40.40 -40.97 -22.64
N SER A 100 40.66 -41.64 -21.53
CA SER A 100 41.54 -41.43 -20.40
C SER A 100 43.06 -41.49 -20.64
N ASP A 101 43.75 -41.09 -19.57
CA ASP A 101 45.00 -41.64 -19.02
C ASP A 101 46.37 -41.01 -19.37
N LEU A 102 47.11 -40.79 -18.27
CA LEU A 102 48.57 -40.85 -18.05
C LEU A 102 49.43 -39.56 -18.01
N ASP A 103 49.97 -39.37 -16.81
CA ASP A 103 51.37 -39.14 -16.39
C ASP A 103 52.17 -37.89 -16.80
N ASP A 104 52.67 -37.26 -15.71
CA ASP A 104 54.01 -36.74 -15.44
C ASP A 104 54.68 -35.77 -16.43
N ILE A 105 55.16 -34.63 -15.91
CA ILE A 105 56.60 -34.34 -15.73
C ILE A 105 56.80 -32.92 -15.15
N ASP A 106 57.75 -32.88 -14.23
CA ASP A 106 58.27 -31.83 -13.35
C ASP A 106 59.21 -30.80 -14.05
N PHE A 107 59.79 -29.90 -13.24
CA PHE A 107 60.85 -28.87 -13.44
C PHE A 107 60.32 -27.43 -13.65
N GLY A 108 60.69 -26.41 -12.87
CA GLY A 108 61.71 -26.23 -11.84
C GLY A 108 62.52 -24.93 -12.07
N VAL A 109 62.81 -24.19 -10.98
CA VAL A 109 64.05 -23.36 -10.75
C VAL A 109 64.09 -21.97 -11.45
N GLU A 110 64.54 -20.83 -10.90
CA GLU A 110 64.99 -20.29 -9.59
C GLU A 110 65.27 -18.76 -9.75
N ASN A 111 65.33 -18.01 -8.61
CA ASN A 111 66.18 -16.83 -8.25
C ASN A 111 66.11 -15.50 -9.05
N ASP A 112 66.36 -14.29 -8.51
CA ASP A 112 66.56 -13.71 -7.16
C ASP A 112 66.59 -12.15 -7.25
N ASP A 113 66.43 -11.49 -6.09
CA ASP A 113 66.96 -10.20 -5.61
C ASP A 113 66.28 -8.80 -5.83
N ALA A 114 65.59 -8.37 -4.74
CA ALA A 114 65.77 -7.17 -3.87
C ALA A 114 65.62 -5.69 -4.35
N SER A 115 64.63 -4.94 -3.79
CA SER A 115 64.80 -3.90 -2.73
C SER A 115 63.66 -2.84 -2.58
N ILE A 116 63.12 -2.73 -1.34
CA ILE A 116 62.59 -1.56 -0.56
C ILE A 116 61.18 -0.94 -0.84
N ASP A 117 60.22 -1.43 -0.02
CA ASP A 117 59.10 -0.84 0.76
C ASP A 117 58.24 0.37 0.32
N ARG A 118 56.93 0.09 0.10
CA ARG A 118 55.82 0.83 0.75
C ARG A 118 54.46 0.10 0.63
N GLU A 119 53.74 0.06 1.75
CA GLU A 119 52.42 -0.55 1.98
C GLU A 119 51.34 -0.16 0.94
N TYR A 120 50.55 -1.15 0.47
CA TYR A 120 49.07 -1.19 0.37
C TYR A 120 48.62 -2.36 -0.55
N LEU A 121 47.53 -3.03 -0.15
CA LEU A 121 46.55 -3.82 -0.94
C LEU A 121 46.82 -5.31 -1.33
N THR A 122 45.98 -6.15 -0.70
CA THR A 122 45.18 -7.28 -1.21
C THR A 122 45.77 -8.66 -1.58
N ALA A 123 45.25 -9.66 -0.86
CA ALA A 123 44.78 -11.01 -1.28
C ALA A 123 45.82 -12.06 -1.73
N HIS A 124 46.08 -13.05 -0.87
CA HIS A 124 45.67 -14.48 -0.97
C HIS A 124 46.77 -15.33 -1.67
N GLU A 125 47.25 -16.47 -1.19
CA GLU A 125 46.63 -17.58 -0.45
C GLU A 125 47.66 -18.27 0.46
N ASP A 126 47.20 -18.87 1.56
CA ASP A 126 47.89 -20.03 2.12
C ASP A 126 46.84 -21.12 2.39
N CYS A 127 47.13 -22.29 1.83
CA CYS A 127 46.25 -23.44 1.78
C CYS A 127 46.23 -24.13 3.15
N GLY A 128 45.09 -24.07 3.84
CA GLY A 128 44.85 -24.74 5.11
C GLY A 128 43.67 -25.68 5.03
N LEU A 129 43.87 -26.85 4.41
CA LEU A 129 43.20 -28.12 4.71
C LEU A 129 41.78 -28.00 5.30
N ARG A 130 40.75 -27.90 4.44
CA ARG A 130 39.38 -28.22 4.84
C ARG A 130 38.89 -29.45 4.10
N ARG A 131 38.88 -30.55 4.87
CA ARG A 131 38.09 -31.77 4.70
C ARG A 131 36.94 -31.60 3.70
N CYS A 132 37.03 -32.33 2.59
CA CYS A 132 35.85 -32.74 1.85
C CYS A 132 34.94 -33.54 2.80
N SER A 133 33.92 -32.90 3.35
CA SER A 133 32.74 -33.61 3.85
C SER A 133 31.73 -33.65 2.71
N SER A 134 31.56 -34.84 2.15
CA SER A 134 30.39 -35.25 1.37
C SER A 134 29.12 -34.59 1.89
N SER A 135 28.47 -33.77 1.06
CA SER A 135 27.12 -33.28 1.30
C SER A 135 26.13 -34.42 1.10
N GLN A 136 26.11 -35.36 2.04
CA GLN A 136 24.95 -36.19 2.28
C GLN A 136 23.89 -35.31 2.96
N SER A 137 22.69 -35.38 2.41
CA SER A 137 21.44 -34.87 2.96
C SER A 137 21.43 -34.85 4.49
N ARG A 138 21.52 -33.66 5.08
CA ARG A 138 21.24 -33.45 6.52
C ARG A 138 19.90 -32.74 6.67
N ASP A 139 19.15 -33.23 7.66
CA ASP A 139 17.73 -32.96 7.93
C ASP A 139 17.33 -31.49 7.83
N SER A 140 16.57 -31.17 6.77
CA SER A 140 15.97 -29.85 6.52
C SER A 140 14.80 -29.51 7.45
N SER A 141 14.47 -30.37 8.42
CA SER A 141 13.33 -30.19 9.33
C SER A 141 13.62 -29.22 10.48
N HIS A 142 14.90 -28.97 10.80
CA HIS A 142 15.31 -28.24 12.00
C HIS A 142 15.80 -26.79 11.77
N VAL A 143 15.97 -26.35 10.51
CA VAL A 143 16.54 -25.03 10.16
C VAL A 143 15.44 -24.09 9.66
N ARG A 144 15.55 -22.76 9.91
CA ARG A 144 14.69 -21.77 9.24
C ARG A 144 14.84 -21.93 7.73
N LEU A 145 13.75 -22.06 6.97
CA LEU A 145 13.82 -22.23 5.52
C LEU A 145 14.33 -20.94 4.84
N LEU A 146 14.19 -19.80 5.52
CA LEU A 146 14.86 -18.54 5.19
C LEU A 146 16.15 -18.38 6.00
N HIS A 147 17.30 -18.61 5.35
CA HIS A 147 18.57 -18.08 5.83
C HIS A 147 18.76 -16.65 5.32
N ARG A 148 19.41 -15.79 6.13
CA ARG A 148 19.82 -14.44 5.70
C ARG A 148 20.88 -14.44 4.58
N ASP A 149 21.54 -15.58 4.36
CA ASP A 149 22.76 -15.67 3.53
C ASP A 149 22.80 -16.87 2.56
N SER A 150 21.69 -17.56 2.26
CA SER A 150 21.73 -18.73 1.36
C SER A 150 21.59 -18.33 -0.12
N ILE A 151 22.72 -17.92 -0.72
CA ILE A 151 22.90 -17.53 -2.12
C ILE A 151 22.89 -18.73 -3.09
N CYS A 152 22.99 -19.97 -2.60
CA CYS A 152 23.34 -21.13 -3.45
C CYS A 152 22.18 -21.87 -4.17
N THR A 153 20.94 -21.35 -4.24
CA THR A 153 19.84 -22.09 -4.91
C THR A 153 19.44 -21.57 -6.29
N THR A 154 19.91 -20.38 -6.70
CA THR A 154 19.62 -19.83 -8.04
C THR A 154 20.55 -20.35 -9.13
N ALA A 155 21.75 -20.86 -8.79
CA ALA A 155 22.79 -21.21 -9.76
C ALA A 155 22.89 -22.70 -10.16
N SER A 156 21.97 -23.58 -9.75
CA SER A 156 21.98 -24.99 -10.20
C SER A 156 20.99 -25.21 -11.34
N ASP A 157 21.42 -24.90 -12.56
CA ASP A 157 20.55 -24.94 -13.72
C ASP A 157 20.30 -26.34 -14.30
N ARG A 158 20.86 -27.41 -13.72
CA ARG A 158 20.70 -28.79 -14.23
C ARG A 158 20.81 -29.91 -13.17
N ALA A 159 20.09 -29.82 -12.06
CA ALA A 159 20.00 -30.93 -11.10
C ALA A 159 18.54 -31.38 -10.91
N ASP A 160 18.25 -32.60 -11.37
CA ASP A 160 16.99 -33.30 -11.16
C ASP A 160 16.71 -33.43 -9.64
N GLY A 161 15.54 -32.99 -9.16
CA GLY A 161 15.11 -33.22 -7.77
C GLY A 161 15.26 -32.05 -6.80
N ARG A 162 14.82 -30.84 -7.16
CA ARG A 162 14.83 -29.68 -6.24
C ARG A 162 13.83 -29.87 -5.09
N CYS A 163 14.28 -29.83 -3.83
CA CYS A 163 13.43 -29.99 -2.64
C CYS A 163 12.81 -28.68 -2.12
N SER A 164 13.44 -27.54 -2.39
CA SER A 164 12.95 -26.22 -1.99
C SER A 164 13.21 -25.15 -3.05
N GLN A 165 12.35 -24.13 -3.08
CA GLN A 165 12.39 -23.03 -4.03
C GLN A 165 12.08 -21.70 -3.33
N LYS A 166 12.79 -20.63 -3.71
CA LYS A 166 12.45 -19.25 -3.34
C LYS A 166 11.70 -18.59 -4.50
N ILE A 167 10.57 -17.94 -4.21
CA ILE A 167 9.76 -17.20 -5.19
C ILE A 167 9.55 -15.79 -4.67
N TYR A 168 9.81 -14.80 -5.51
CA TYR A 168 9.39 -13.42 -5.27
C TYR A 168 8.03 -13.19 -5.92
N MET A 169 7.03 -12.84 -5.12
CA MET A 169 5.69 -12.49 -5.60
C MET A 169 5.62 -11.00 -5.85
N ALA A 170 5.82 -10.58 -7.10
CA ALA A 170 5.86 -9.17 -7.49
C ALA A 170 4.58 -8.37 -7.16
N ASN A 171 3.41 -9.03 -7.13
CA ASN A 171 2.12 -8.40 -6.85
C ASN A 171 1.92 -8.09 -5.35
N GLU A 172 2.50 -8.88 -4.44
CA GLU A 172 2.40 -8.65 -2.99
C GLU A 172 3.67 -8.04 -2.39
N ASP A 173 4.77 -7.97 -3.15
CA ASP A 173 6.09 -7.54 -2.66
C ASP A 173 6.55 -8.41 -1.46
N ILE A 174 6.46 -9.73 -1.65
CA ILE A 174 6.80 -10.73 -0.63
C ILE A 174 7.67 -11.81 -1.24
N THR A 175 8.73 -12.17 -0.53
CA THR A 175 9.50 -13.39 -0.79
C THR A 175 8.93 -14.56 0.01
N ILE A 176 8.67 -15.67 -0.68
CA ILE A 176 8.24 -16.92 -0.08
C ILE A 176 9.23 -18.04 -0.41
N VAL A 177 9.38 -18.99 0.50
CA VAL A 177 10.12 -20.22 0.29
C VAL A 177 9.14 -21.38 0.34
N ILE A 178 9.11 -22.18 -0.72
CA ILE A 178 8.29 -23.37 -0.86
C ILE A 178 9.20 -24.59 -0.67
N ALA A 179 8.85 -25.47 0.26
CA ALA A 179 9.55 -26.74 0.48
C ALA A 179 8.58 -27.92 0.34
N GLY A 180 8.99 -28.97 -0.38
CA GLY A 180 8.18 -30.16 -0.66
C GLY A 180 8.34 -31.24 0.41
N PHE A 181 7.22 -31.81 0.87
CA PHE A 181 7.20 -32.88 1.86
C PHE A 181 6.28 -34.04 1.45
N ARG A 182 6.65 -35.24 1.91
CA ARG A 182 5.86 -36.47 1.81
C ARG A 182 5.51 -36.96 3.21
N THR A 183 4.30 -37.50 3.38
CA THR A 183 3.90 -38.07 4.67
C THR A 183 4.66 -39.36 4.95
N SER A 184 5.39 -39.40 6.07
CA SER A 184 6.04 -40.64 6.54
C SER A 184 5.02 -41.49 7.30
N LYS A 185 4.81 -42.74 6.87
CA LYS A 185 3.89 -43.68 7.55
C LYS A 185 4.29 -43.93 9.01
N THR A 186 5.60 -44.04 9.28
CA THR A 186 6.14 -44.23 10.64
C THR A 186 5.97 -42.98 11.49
N GLY A 187 6.25 -41.81 10.92
CA GLY A 187 6.08 -40.52 11.59
C GLY A 187 4.62 -40.19 11.91
N TRP A 188 3.72 -40.49 10.98
CA TRP A 188 2.27 -40.33 11.20
C TRP A 188 1.75 -41.30 12.26
N LEU A 189 2.17 -42.57 12.25
CA LEU A 189 1.79 -43.53 13.28
C LEU A 189 2.33 -43.12 14.65
N LEU A 190 3.57 -42.64 14.72
CA LEU A 190 4.15 -42.09 15.95
C LEU A 190 3.33 -40.90 16.45
N TYR A 191 2.95 -39.97 15.57
CA TYR A 191 2.10 -38.82 15.90
C TYR A 191 0.74 -39.27 16.47
N VAL A 192 0.07 -40.23 15.83
CA VAL A 192 -1.22 -40.77 16.31
C VAL A 192 -1.05 -41.46 17.66
N CYS A 193 -0.02 -42.30 17.84
CA CYS A 193 0.28 -42.92 19.13
C CYS A 193 0.53 -41.87 20.22
N LEU A 194 1.30 -40.81 19.93
CA LEU A 194 1.55 -39.70 20.85
C LEU A 194 0.24 -38.98 21.22
N CYS A 195 -0.65 -38.75 20.24
CA CYS A 195 -1.96 -38.14 20.49
C CYS A 195 -2.85 -39.01 21.38
N ILE A 196 -2.88 -40.34 21.15
CA ILE A 196 -3.68 -41.27 21.96
C ILE A 196 -3.11 -41.39 23.38
N LEU A 197 -1.81 -41.60 23.53
CA LEU A 197 -1.14 -41.75 24.82
C LEU A 197 -1.29 -40.51 25.71
N THR A 198 -1.33 -39.32 25.09
CA THR A 198 -1.46 -38.05 25.81
C THR A 198 -2.90 -37.56 25.93
N GLY A 199 -3.89 -38.34 25.51
CA GLY A 199 -5.30 -37.94 25.54
C GLY A 199 -5.61 -36.68 24.71
N GLY A 200 -4.83 -36.41 23.66
CA GLY A 200 -4.98 -35.25 22.77
C GLY A 200 -4.09 -34.05 23.09
N LEU A 201 -3.30 -34.05 24.18
CA LEU A 201 -2.37 -32.94 24.47
C LEU A 201 -1.28 -32.80 23.41
N ALA A 202 -0.77 -33.92 22.87
CA ALA A 202 0.20 -33.87 21.77
C ALA A 202 -0.40 -33.23 20.51
N PHE A 203 -1.68 -33.46 20.21
CA PHE A 203 -2.37 -32.83 19.08
C PHE A 203 -2.33 -31.30 19.21
N LEU A 204 -2.62 -30.76 20.40
CA LEU A 204 -2.56 -29.33 20.69
C LEU A 204 -1.15 -28.77 20.55
N PHE A 205 -0.16 -29.47 21.12
CA PHE A 205 1.25 -29.08 21.01
C PHE A 205 1.70 -28.97 19.56
N PHE A 206 1.38 -29.97 18.73
CA PHE A 206 1.72 -29.98 17.31
C PHE A 206 0.92 -28.99 16.47
N ARG A 207 -0.28 -28.59 16.92
CA ARG A 207 -1.07 -27.52 16.31
C ARG A 207 -0.45 -26.14 16.56
N TRP A 208 0.03 -25.87 17.77
CA TRP A 208 0.65 -24.59 18.12
C TRP A 208 2.10 -24.46 17.65
N LEU A 209 2.83 -25.58 17.55
CA LEU A 209 4.19 -25.65 17.05
C LEU A 209 4.24 -26.44 15.73
N PRO A 210 3.85 -25.82 14.59
CA PRO A 210 3.78 -26.51 13.30
C PRO A 210 5.13 -27.06 12.85
N ARG A 211 6.25 -26.46 13.29
CA ARG A 211 7.61 -26.95 12.99
C ARG A 211 7.86 -28.34 13.58
N CYS A 212 7.44 -28.58 14.83
CA CYS A 212 7.58 -29.88 15.48
C CYS A 212 6.75 -30.96 14.78
N TYR A 213 5.54 -30.60 14.31
CA TYR A 213 4.73 -31.50 13.51
C TYR A 213 5.40 -31.88 12.19
N ILE A 214 5.92 -30.87 11.47
CA ILE A 214 6.61 -31.09 10.18
C ILE A 214 7.83 -32.00 10.39
N ALA A 215 8.59 -31.81 11.47
CA ALA A 215 9.75 -32.64 11.77
C ALA A 215 9.41 -34.11 12.03
N ILE A 216 8.25 -34.41 12.61
CA ILE A 216 7.84 -35.78 12.92
C ILE A 216 7.15 -36.46 11.74
N VAL A 217 6.23 -35.76 11.07
CA VAL A 217 5.35 -36.35 10.05
C VAL A 217 5.93 -36.19 8.64
N GLY A 218 6.71 -35.14 8.39
CA GLY A 218 7.21 -34.78 7.07
C GLY A 218 8.60 -35.31 6.78
N ARG A 219 8.73 -36.02 5.66
CA ARG A 219 10.02 -36.31 5.03
C ARG A 219 10.22 -35.37 3.84
N SER A 220 11.37 -34.70 3.79
CA SER A 220 11.73 -33.83 2.67
C SER A 220 11.77 -34.62 1.35
N CYS A 221 11.21 -34.06 0.28
CA CYS A 221 11.15 -34.68 -1.05
C CYS A 221 11.22 -33.64 -2.16
N SER A 222 11.48 -34.08 -3.39
CA SER A 222 11.48 -33.23 -4.59
C SER A 222 10.12 -32.54 -4.76
N LEU A 223 10.12 -31.32 -5.31
CA LEU A 223 8.90 -30.59 -5.63
C LEU A 223 8.04 -31.36 -6.65
N ARG A 224 8.66 -32.17 -7.51
CA ARG A 224 7.99 -33.05 -8.48
C ARG A 224 7.11 -34.13 -7.84
N ASP A 225 7.53 -34.71 -6.71
CA ASP A 225 6.85 -35.86 -6.09
C ASP A 225 6.16 -35.53 -4.76
N CYS A 226 6.16 -34.25 -4.34
CA CYS A 226 5.65 -33.85 -3.03
C CYS A 226 4.14 -34.00 -2.86
N GLU A 227 3.68 -34.57 -1.75
CA GLU A 227 2.24 -34.70 -1.45
C GLU A 227 1.66 -33.38 -0.88
N TRP A 228 2.47 -32.66 -0.11
CA TRP A 228 2.13 -31.38 0.49
C TRP A 228 3.37 -30.49 0.56
N THR A 229 3.17 -29.18 0.56
CA THR A 229 4.23 -28.19 0.62
C THR A 229 4.10 -27.34 1.88
N VAL A 230 5.24 -26.85 2.36
CA VAL A 230 5.33 -25.84 3.41
C VAL A 230 5.82 -24.56 2.78
N ILE A 231 5.10 -23.48 3.03
CA ILE A 231 5.45 -22.14 2.58
C ILE A 231 5.86 -21.32 3.79
N GLU A 232 7.10 -20.83 3.81
CA GLU A 232 7.59 -19.85 4.78
C GLU A 232 7.70 -18.48 4.10
N ASN A 233 7.09 -17.45 4.69
CA ASN A 233 7.23 -16.08 4.20
C ASN A 233 8.37 -15.33 4.90
N GLN A 234 8.72 -14.15 4.38
CA GLN A 234 9.79 -13.29 4.93
C GLN A 234 9.63 -12.89 6.41
N TRP A 235 8.43 -13.01 6.97
CA TRP A 235 8.16 -12.72 8.40
C TRP A 235 8.19 -13.97 9.29
N GLY A 236 8.48 -15.15 8.72
CA GLY A 236 8.59 -16.42 9.44
C GLY A 236 7.25 -17.11 9.71
N GLU A 237 6.16 -16.70 9.05
CA GLU A 237 4.89 -17.42 9.09
C GLU A 237 4.98 -18.66 8.21
N LEU A 238 4.53 -19.79 8.76
CA LEU A 238 4.58 -21.10 8.11
C LEU A 238 3.17 -21.60 7.82
N VAL A 239 2.89 -21.85 6.54
CA VAL A 239 1.60 -22.38 6.07
C VAL A 239 1.82 -23.73 5.39
N ARG A 240 0.99 -24.71 5.72
CA ARG A 240 0.99 -26.03 5.07
C ARG A 240 -0.12 -26.09 4.03
N ILE A 241 0.20 -26.52 2.82
CA ILE A 241 -0.74 -26.57 1.70
C ILE A 241 -0.62 -27.94 1.04
N ARG A 242 -1.76 -28.57 0.74
CA ARG A 242 -1.79 -29.84 0.00
C ARG A 242 -1.66 -29.55 -1.50
N VAL A 243 -0.88 -30.36 -2.21
CA VAL A 243 -0.79 -30.25 -3.67
C VAL A 243 -2.02 -30.89 -4.29
N ILE A 244 -2.69 -30.17 -5.19
CA ILE A 244 -3.84 -30.65 -5.96
C ILE A 244 -3.29 -31.15 -7.30
N SER A 245 -3.77 -32.29 -7.79
CA SER A 245 -3.36 -32.88 -9.06
C SER A 245 -4.60 -33.20 -9.87
N ASN A 246 -4.75 -32.55 -11.03
CA ASN A 246 -5.87 -32.74 -11.95
C ASN A 246 -5.35 -33.33 -13.28
N GLU A 247 -6.16 -34.12 -13.98
CA GLU A 247 -5.85 -34.58 -15.35
C GLU A 247 -5.95 -33.41 -16.34
N TYR A 248 -4.99 -33.30 -17.28
CA TYR A 248 -4.94 -32.18 -18.23
C TYR A 248 -4.62 -32.64 -19.67
N GLY A 249 -3.57 -33.43 -19.88
CA GLY A 249 -3.26 -34.08 -21.17
C GLY A 249 -2.94 -33.14 -22.33
N ARG A 250 -2.40 -31.95 -22.06
CA ARG A 250 -2.10 -30.89 -23.06
C ARG A 250 -0.67 -30.35 -22.91
N PRO A 251 -0.10 -29.71 -23.95
CA PRO A 251 1.26 -29.15 -23.94
C PRO A 251 1.51 -28.11 -22.82
N VAL A 252 2.78 -27.87 -22.47
CA VAL A 252 3.17 -26.89 -21.43
C VAL A 252 2.85 -25.46 -21.86
N SER A 253 2.92 -25.14 -23.17
CA SER A 253 2.62 -23.80 -23.69
C SER A 253 1.20 -23.31 -23.38
N SER A 254 0.23 -24.22 -23.22
CA SER A 254 -1.16 -23.83 -22.93
C SER A 254 -1.33 -23.21 -21.53
N ILE A 255 -0.37 -23.40 -20.62
CA ILE A 255 -0.40 -22.89 -19.24
C ILE A 255 0.60 -21.75 -19.02
N PHE A 256 1.79 -21.82 -19.65
CA PHE A 256 2.88 -20.87 -19.38
C PHE A 256 3.20 -19.94 -20.56
N GLY A 257 2.55 -20.12 -21.72
CA GLY A 257 2.85 -19.40 -22.96
C GLY A 257 4.19 -19.85 -23.57
N LEU A 258 4.46 -19.42 -24.80
CA LEU A 258 5.79 -19.59 -25.41
C LEU A 258 6.81 -18.67 -24.69
N PRO A 259 8.04 -19.12 -24.43
CA PRO A 259 9.06 -18.27 -23.81
C PRO A 259 9.32 -17.04 -24.68
N GLN A 260 9.31 -15.84 -24.07
CA GLN A 260 9.51 -14.51 -24.70
C GLN A 260 10.85 -14.29 -25.44
N LYS A 261 11.67 -15.33 -25.63
CA LYS A 261 12.81 -15.29 -26.55
C LYS A 261 12.76 -16.47 -27.52
N PRO A 262 12.30 -16.20 -28.76
CA PRO A 262 12.78 -16.93 -29.91
C PRO A 262 13.20 -15.91 -30.98
N MET A 263 14.45 -15.45 -30.97
CA MET A 263 15.02 -14.80 -32.16
C MET A 263 16.26 -15.50 -32.70
N LEU A 264 16.59 -16.71 -32.23
CA LEU A 264 17.73 -17.45 -32.79
C LEU A 264 17.55 -18.96 -33.05
N TYR A 265 16.34 -19.51 -32.93
CA TYR A 265 16.08 -20.87 -33.41
C TYR A 265 14.71 -20.93 -34.07
N CYS A 266 14.67 -20.62 -35.37
CA CYS A 266 13.70 -21.28 -36.24
C CYS A 266 14.06 -22.77 -36.29
N LEU A 267 13.03 -23.63 -36.31
CA LEU A 267 13.06 -25.10 -36.40
C LEU A 267 13.02 -25.82 -35.04
N ASP A 268 11.84 -25.90 -34.42
CA ASP A 268 11.20 -27.17 -34.00
C ASP A 268 9.91 -26.87 -33.20
N ASP A 269 8.77 -26.85 -33.89
CA ASP A 269 7.43 -26.88 -33.27
C ASP A 269 7.11 -28.25 -32.60
N GLU A 270 8.03 -29.22 -32.63
CA GLU A 270 7.82 -30.59 -32.13
C GLU A 270 8.29 -30.85 -30.67
N ASN A 271 8.83 -29.85 -29.96
CA ASN A 271 9.42 -30.05 -28.63
C ASN A 271 8.59 -29.52 -27.44
N ASP A 272 7.25 -29.39 -27.56
CA ASP A 272 6.39 -29.02 -26.43
C ASP A 272 5.91 -30.26 -25.65
N PRO A 273 6.46 -30.56 -24.46
CA PRO A 273 6.09 -31.76 -23.72
C PRO A 273 4.63 -31.69 -23.23
N VAL A 274 3.92 -32.80 -23.33
CA VAL A 274 2.54 -32.92 -22.83
C VAL A 274 2.56 -33.13 -21.32
N VAL A 275 1.69 -32.40 -20.60
CA VAL A 275 1.49 -32.54 -19.16
C VAL A 275 0.24 -33.36 -18.90
N ASP A 276 0.40 -34.61 -18.50
CA ASP A 276 -0.72 -35.51 -18.18
C ASP A 276 -1.47 -35.07 -16.91
N HIS A 277 -0.71 -34.69 -15.86
CA HIS A 277 -1.25 -34.25 -14.58
C HIS A 277 -0.79 -32.83 -14.23
N LEU A 278 -1.75 -31.91 -14.15
CA LEU A 278 -1.54 -30.54 -13.73
C LEU A 278 -1.51 -30.45 -12.21
N ARG A 279 -0.31 -30.23 -11.66
CA ARG A 279 -0.10 -30.08 -10.22
C ARG A 279 -0.15 -28.60 -9.85
N SER A 280 -1.07 -28.25 -8.95
CA SER A 280 -1.30 -26.87 -8.52
C SER A 280 -1.27 -26.72 -7.00
N LEU A 281 -0.90 -25.52 -6.56
CA LEU A 281 -0.99 -25.12 -5.17
C LEU A 281 -1.60 -23.71 -5.08
N ASN A 282 -2.49 -23.53 -4.11
CA ASN A 282 -3.20 -22.28 -3.90
C ASN A 282 -2.68 -21.62 -2.63
N TYR A 283 -1.93 -20.52 -2.78
CA TYR A 283 -1.43 -19.74 -1.65
C TYR A 283 -1.99 -18.31 -1.73
N ARG A 284 -2.70 -17.86 -0.69
CA ARG A 284 -3.32 -16.52 -0.63
C ARG A 284 -4.17 -16.20 -1.88
N TYR A 285 -4.97 -17.17 -2.33
CA TYR A 285 -5.78 -17.12 -3.56
C TYR A 285 -4.99 -16.98 -4.88
N MET A 286 -3.66 -17.12 -4.86
CA MET A 286 -2.85 -17.26 -6.08
C MET A 286 -2.62 -18.73 -6.39
N ARG A 287 -2.87 -19.10 -7.65
CA ARG A 287 -2.56 -20.44 -8.17
C ARG A 287 -1.13 -20.49 -8.69
N LEU A 288 -0.38 -21.49 -8.23
CA LEU A 288 0.98 -21.78 -8.64
C LEU A 288 1.00 -23.16 -9.27
N TYR A 289 1.53 -23.26 -10.48
CA TYR A 289 1.60 -24.50 -11.26
C TYR A 289 3.02 -25.04 -11.29
N PHE A 290 3.16 -26.36 -11.19
CA PHE A 290 4.45 -27.01 -11.33
C PHE A 290 4.90 -27.02 -12.79
N HIS A 291 6.06 -26.42 -13.09
CA HIS A 291 6.64 -26.44 -14.43
C HIS A 291 7.59 -27.65 -14.56
N PRO A 292 7.32 -28.61 -15.45
CA PRO A 292 8.08 -29.86 -15.53
C PRO A 292 9.54 -29.65 -15.97
N ILE A 293 9.78 -28.78 -16.97
CA ILE A 293 11.13 -28.50 -17.49
C ILE A 293 11.99 -27.71 -16.49
N LYS A 294 11.40 -26.70 -15.83
CA LYS A 294 12.13 -25.82 -14.88
C LYS A 294 12.24 -26.39 -13.46
N ASP A 295 11.62 -27.56 -13.21
CA ASP A 295 11.51 -28.23 -11.90
C ASP A 295 11.14 -27.26 -10.76
N LYS A 296 10.12 -26.42 -10.99
CA LYS A 296 9.76 -25.33 -10.07
C LYS A 296 8.29 -24.92 -10.18
N PHE A 297 7.70 -24.44 -9.09
CA PHE A 297 6.37 -23.83 -9.10
C PHE A 297 6.45 -22.41 -9.65
N VAL A 298 5.56 -22.06 -10.59
CA VAL A 298 5.50 -20.76 -11.28
C VAL A 298 4.06 -20.26 -11.30
N THR A 299 3.87 -18.94 -11.24
CA THR A 299 2.55 -18.30 -11.34
C THR A 299 2.10 -18.22 -12.80
N SER A 300 0.82 -18.48 -13.08
CA SER A 300 0.21 -18.29 -14.42
C SER A 300 -0.24 -16.86 -14.71
N ALA A 301 0.04 -15.89 -13.82
CA ALA A 301 -0.44 -14.52 -13.95
C ALA A 301 0.06 -13.78 -15.21
N GLY A 302 1.20 -14.23 -15.77
CA GLY A 302 1.79 -13.67 -16.99
C GLY A 302 1.45 -14.42 -18.28
N TRP A 303 0.47 -15.33 -18.25
CA TRP A 303 0.08 -16.07 -19.43
C TRP A 303 -0.53 -15.15 -20.49
N LYS A 304 0.01 -15.24 -21.71
CA LYS A 304 -0.50 -14.59 -22.93
C LYS A 304 -0.60 -15.68 -23.99
N ASP A 305 -1.74 -15.73 -24.67
CA ASP A 305 -1.91 -16.62 -25.82
C ASP A 305 -0.96 -16.19 -26.96
N PRO A 306 -0.13 -17.09 -27.50
CA PRO A 306 0.70 -16.80 -28.66
C PRO A 306 -0.05 -16.22 -29.87
N ASN A 307 -1.34 -16.55 -30.01
CA ASN A 307 -2.18 -16.09 -31.12
C ASN A 307 -2.60 -14.62 -30.98
N TRP A 308 -2.37 -13.97 -29.83
CA TRP A 308 -2.68 -12.55 -29.60
C TRP A 308 -1.62 -11.61 -30.20
N THR A 309 -1.43 -11.71 -31.50
CA THR A 309 -0.55 -10.84 -32.29
C THR A 309 -1.36 -9.95 -33.24
N ASP A 310 -2.36 -10.52 -33.91
CA ASP A 310 -3.25 -9.81 -34.83
C ASP A 310 -4.66 -9.67 -34.26
N THR A 311 -5.19 -8.44 -34.28
CA THR A 311 -6.58 -8.14 -33.91
C THR A 311 -7.60 -8.97 -34.68
N ARG A 312 -7.33 -9.37 -35.93
CA ARG A 312 -8.26 -10.15 -36.76
C ARG A 312 -8.42 -11.58 -36.29
N LEU A 313 -7.34 -12.22 -35.85
CA LEU A 313 -7.37 -13.59 -35.35
C LEU A 313 -8.11 -13.67 -34.01
N VAL A 314 -7.92 -12.68 -33.15
CA VAL A 314 -8.61 -12.63 -31.85
C VAL A 314 -10.13 -12.44 -32.04
N ARG A 315 -10.57 -11.73 -33.09
CA ARG A 315 -11.99 -11.42 -33.38
C ARG A 315 -12.88 -12.65 -33.62
N SER A 316 -12.34 -13.82 -33.94
CA SER A 316 -13.17 -15.03 -34.16
C SER A 316 -13.86 -15.53 -32.89
N GLY A 317 -13.45 -15.04 -31.71
CA GLY A 317 -13.96 -15.50 -30.42
C GLY A 317 -13.35 -16.86 -30.01
N LEU A 318 -13.81 -17.36 -28.87
CA LEU A 318 -13.28 -18.59 -28.25
C LEU A 318 -14.17 -19.80 -28.54
N ASP A 319 -13.55 -20.96 -28.76
CA ASP A 319 -14.25 -22.24 -28.90
C ASP A 319 -14.57 -22.86 -27.54
N ASN A 320 -15.66 -23.64 -27.47
CA ASN A 320 -16.10 -24.28 -26.21
C ASN A 320 -15.07 -25.27 -25.62
N GLU A 321 -14.30 -25.97 -26.47
CA GLU A 321 -13.25 -26.90 -25.99
C GLU A 321 -12.10 -26.14 -25.34
N GLU A 322 -11.65 -25.05 -25.97
CA GLU A 322 -10.63 -24.17 -25.40
C GLU A 322 -11.09 -23.50 -24.12
N LYS A 323 -12.37 -23.09 -24.04
CA LYS A 323 -12.98 -22.56 -22.82
C LYS A 323 -12.83 -23.57 -21.67
N ALA A 324 -13.21 -24.83 -21.86
CA ALA A 324 -13.13 -25.86 -20.82
C ALA A 324 -11.68 -26.05 -20.32
N ILE A 325 -10.70 -25.99 -21.22
CA ILE A 325 -9.28 -26.07 -20.89
C ILE A 325 -8.83 -24.87 -20.05
N ARG A 326 -9.19 -23.65 -20.47
CA ARG A 326 -8.85 -22.41 -19.76
C ARG A 326 -9.56 -22.31 -18.41
N GLU A 327 -10.76 -22.86 -18.29
CA GLU A 327 -11.52 -22.93 -17.03
C GLU A 327 -10.82 -23.82 -15.99
N ILE A 328 -10.18 -24.94 -16.41
CA ILE A 328 -9.37 -25.78 -15.51
C ILE A 328 -8.15 -25.01 -14.98
N VAL A 329 -7.49 -24.20 -15.83
CA VAL A 329 -6.28 -23.46 -15.48
C VAL A 329 -6.58 -22.19 -14.67
N PHE A 330 -7.47 -21.33 -15.14
CA PHE A 330 -7.73 -20.03 -14.49
C PHE A 330 -8.84 -20.10 -13.45
N GLY A 331 -9.77 -21.05 -13.58
CA GLY A 331 -10.97 -21.11 -12.75
C GLY A 331 -12.01 -20.07 -13.17
N GLN A 332 -13.05 -19.97 -12.34
CA GLN A 332 -14.14 -19.00 -12.53
C GLN A 332 -13.67 -17.56 -12.23
N ASN A 333 -14.26 -16.60 -12.94
CA ASN A 333 -14.03 -15.17 -12.73
C ASN A 333 -14.84 -14.64 -11.54
N LEU A 334 -14.53 -15.12 -10.34
CA LEU A 334 -15.16 -14.70 -9.09
C LEU A 334 -14.11 -14.39 -8.03
N ILE A 335 -14.25 -13.23 -7.38
CA ILE A 335 -13.46 -12.85 -6.19
C ILE A 335 -14.22 -13.30 -4.96
N ASP A 336 -14.28 -14.62 -4.77
CA ASP A 336 -14.97 -15.25 -3.65
C ASP A 336 -14.00 -15.50 -2.50
N ILE A 337 -14.31 -14.94 -1.33
CA ILE A 337 -13.51 -15.07 -0.12
C ILE A 337 -14.09 -16.24 0.67
N GLU A 338 -13.28 -17.29 0.88
CA GLU A 338 -13.71 -18.49 1.59
C GLU A 338 -14.23 -18.14 3.00
N GLN A 339 -15.55 -18.26 3.20
CA GLN A 339 -16.16 -18.06 4.50
C GLN A 339 -15.91 -19.29 5.36
N LYS A 340 -15.09 -19.13 6.41
CA LYS A 340 -14.97 -20.16 7.44
C LYS A 340 -16.34 -20.42 8.08
N SER A 341 -16.67 -21.70 8.25
CA SER A 341 -17.90 -22.09 8.95
C SER A 341 -17.85 -21.67 10.42
N ILE A 342 -19.02 -21.46 11.02
CA ILE A 342 -19.13 -21.09 12.45
C ILE A 342 -18.41 -22.11 13.34
N SER A 343 -18.52 -23.39 13.02
CA SER A 343 -17.86 -24.47 13.76
C SER A 343 -16.35 -24.41 13.63
N GLN A 344 -15.82 -24.14 12.43
CA GLN A 344 -14.38 -23.96 12.24
C GLN A 344 -13.86 -22.73 13.00
N LEU A 345 -14.57 -21.60 12.93
CA LEU A 345 -14.22 -20.40 13.68
C LEU A 345 -14.23 -20.65 15.20
N LEU A 346 -15.25 -21.36 15.69
CA LEU A 346 -15.37 -21.73 17.10
C LEU A 346 -14.22 -22.65 17.53
N ILE A 347 -13.87 -23.66 16.73
CA ILE A 347 -12.75 -24.56 17.02
C ILE A 347 -11.43 -23.80 17.00
N ASP A 348 -11.21 -22.92 16.02
CA ASP A 348 -10.00 -22.11 15.94
C ASP A 348 -9.85 -21.21 17.18
N GLU A 349 -10.94 -20.60 17.64
CA GLU A 349 -10.96 -19.74 18.83
C GLU A 349 -10.80 -20.53 20.13
N VAL A 350 -11.57 -21.61 20.33
CA VAL A 350 -11.51 -22.44 21.54
C VAL A 350 -10.14 -23.11 21.70
N LEU A 351 -9.48 -23.47 20.59
CA LEU A 351 -8.13 -24.05 20.61
C LEU A 351 -7.01 -23.01 20.75
N HIS A 352 -7.34 -21.74 21.01
CA HIS A 352 -6.37 -20.74 21.38
C HIS A 352 -5.73 -21.11 22.74
N PRO A 353 -4.40 -20.96 22.94
CA PRO A 353 -3.70 -21.38 24.17
C PRO A 353 -4.33 -20.88 25.47
N PHE A 354 -4.89 -19.67 25.42
CA PHE A 354 -5.53 -19.06 26.57
C PHE A 354 -6.83 -19.76 27.00
N TYR A 355 -7.72 -20.07 26.05
CA TYR A 355 -8.99 -20.74 26.37
C TYR A 355 -8.77 -22.20 26.76
N ILE A 356 -7.78 -22.87 26.17
CA ILE A 356 -7.38 -24.22 26.62
C ILE A 356 -6.85 -24.20 28.05
N PHE A 357 -6.00 -23.23 28.38
CA PHE A 357 -5.54 -23.05 29.76
C PHE A 357 -6.72 -22.81 30.70
N GLN A 358 -7.69 -21.99 30.29
CA GLN A 358 -8.91 -21.72 31.07
C GLN A 358 -9.79 -22.96 31.28
N ILE A 359 -9.94 -23.82 30.27
CA ILE A 359 -10.66 -25.10 30.39
C ILE A 359 -9.92 -26.03 31.37
N ALA A 360 -8.59 -26.11 31.30
CA ALA A 360 -7.80 -26.89 32.24
C ALA A 360 -7.96 -26.39 33.69
N SER A 361 -7.96 -25.07 33.89
CA SER A 361 -8.22 -24.45 35.20
C SER A 361 -9.63 -24.76 35.71
N LEU A 362 -10.64 -24.74 34.84
CA LEU A 362 -12.02 -25.07 35.22
C LEU A 362 -12.18 -26.52 35.70
N VAL A 363 -11.52 -27.47 35.03
CA VAL A 363 -11.49 -28.87 35.46
C VAL A 363 -10.83 -28.99 36.83
N LEU A 364 -9.71 -28.30 37.03
CA LEU A 364 -8.99 -28.31 38.29
C LEU A 364 -9.82 -27.74 39.45
N TRP A 365 -10.45 -26.58 39.27
CA TRP A 365 -11.30 -25.96 40.29
C TRP A 365 -12.54 -26.80 40.62
N SER A 366 -13.07 -27.52 39.62
CA SER A 366 -14.16 -28.47 39.84
C SER A 366 -13.71 -29.67 40.69
N MET A 367 -12.47 -30.16 40.51
CA MET A 367 -11.89 -31.22 41.35
C MET A 367 -11.63 -30.75 42.79
N ASP A 368 -11.39 -29.45 42.99
CA ASP A 368 -11.13 -28.85 44.29
C ASP A 368 -12.41 -28.31 44.98
N SER A 369 -13.59 -28.73 44.50
CA SER A 369 -14.92 -28.35 45.02
C SER A 369 -15.32 -26.88 44.89
N TYR A 370 -14.62 -26.08 44.08
CA TYR A 370 -14.96 -24.68 43.77
C TYR A 370 -16.00 -24.57 42.63
N TYR A 371 -17.14 -25.26 42.77
CA TYR A 371 -18.12 -25.41 41.69
C TYR A 371 -18.77 -24.08 41.26
N TYR A 372 -19.09 -23.20 42.21
CA TYR A 372 -19.75 -21.92 41.92
C TYR A 372 -18.83 -20.97 41.14
N TYR A 373 -17.56 -20.90 41.57
CA TYR A 373 -16.56 -20.08 40.89
C TYR A 373 -16.30 -20.60 39.46
N ALA A 374 -16.08 -21.91 39.32
CA ALA A 374 -15.88 -22.55 38.02
C ALA A 374 -17.06 -22.31 37.06
N ALA A 375 -18.30 -22.41 37.54
CA ALA A 375 -19.51 -22.17 36.74
C ALA A 375 -19.63 -20.71 36.26
N CYS A 376 -19.32 -19.71 37.10
CA CYS A 376 -19.36 -18.31 36.70
C CYS A 376 -18.31 -17.98 35.62
N ILE A 377 -17.08 -18.45 35.80
CA ILE A 377 -16.02 -18.24 34.80
C ILE A 377 -16.36 -18.94 33.48
N PHE A 378 -16.97 -20.13 33.53
CA PHE A 378 -17.45 -20.84 32.34
C PHE A 378 -18.45 -20.00 31.53
N ILE A 379 -19.48 -19.45 32.20
CA ILE A 379 -20.51 -18.62 31.56
C ILE A 379 -19.88 -17.38 30.93
N MET A 380 -18.95 -16.70 31.63
CA MET A 380 -18.24 -15.55 31.07
C MET A 380 -17.38 -15.91 29.86
N SER A 381 -16.72 -17.07 29.88
CA SER A 381 -15.91 -17.55 28.76
C SER A 381 -16.76 -17.80 27.53
N ILE A 382 -17.92 -18.45 27.70
CA ILE A 382 -18.89 -18.67 26.63
C ILE A 382 -19.40 -17.34 26.07
N ALA A 383 -19.75 -16.38 26.94
CA ALA A 383 -20.21 -15.06 26.50
C ALA A 383 -19.12 -14.32 25.71
N SER A 384 -17.87 -14.36 26.18
CA SER A 384 -16.73 -13.77 25.49
C SER A 384 -16.48 -14.40 24.12
N ILE A 385 -16.42 -15.73 24.05
CA ILE A 385 -16.20 -16.47 22.78
C ILE A 385 -17.35 -16.21 21.80
N SER A 386 -18.58 -16.15 22.29
CA SER A 386 -19.74 -15.86 21.45
C SER A 386 -19.68 -14.44 20.88
N ALA A 387 -19.28 -13.45 21.69
CA ALA A 387 -19.13 -12.08 21.25
C ALA A 387 -18.03 -11.94 20.18
N THR A 388 -16.85 -12.53 20.40
CA THR A 388 -15.74 -12.49 19.44
C THR A 388 -16.09 -13.20 18.14
N LEU A 389 -16.78 -14.34 18.21
CA LEU A 389 -17.25 -15.09 17.04
C LEU A 389 -18.26 -14.31 16.21
N LEU A 390 -19.23 -13.64 16.86
CA LEU A 390 -20.20 -12.79 16.16
C LEU A 390 -19.52 -11.61 15.45
N GLU A 391 -18.56 -10.96 16.10
CA GLU A 391 -17.77 -9.87 15.53
C GLU A 391 -16.92 -10.35 14.33
N MET A 392 -16.24 -11.49 14.47
CA MET A 392 -15.43 -12.09 13.41
C MET A 392 -16.28 -12.52 12.20
N ARG A 393 -17.50 -13.02 12.44
CA ARG A 393 -18.43 -13.38 11.37
C ARG A 393 -19.01 -12.16 10.66
N ALA A 394 -19.40 -11.14 11.41
CA ALA A 394 -19.95 -9.91 10.84
C ALA A 394 -18.91 -9.20 9.95
N THR A 395 -17.66 -9.14 10.40
CA THR A 395 -16.54 -8.57 9.62
C THR A 395 -16.24 -9.39 8.36
N THR A 396 -16.18 -10.72 8.46
CA THR A 396 -15.93 -11.60 7.29
C THR A 396 -17.04 -11.51 6.23
N ARG A 397 -18.31 -11.49 6.67
CA ARG A 397 -19.46 -11.31 5.75
C ARG A 397 -19.44 -9.97 5.04
N ARG A 398 -19.09 -8.91 5.76
CA ARG A 398 -18.95 -7.56 5.18
C ARG A 398 -17.91 -7.55 4.07
N LEU A 399 -16.74 -8.16 4.30
CA LEU A 399 -15.68 -8.25 3.28
C LEU A 399 -16.12 -9.04 2.04
N HIS A 400 -16.79 -10.17 2.25
CA HIS A 400 -17.30 -11.00 1.17
C HIS A 400 -18.32 -10.26 0.28
N ASN A 401 -19.24 -9.48 0.89
CA ASN A 401 -20.24 -8.72 0.12
C ASN A 401 -19.63 -7.58 -0.71
N ILE A 402 -18.53 -6.99 -0.25
CA ILE A 402 -17.80 -5.94 -0.99
C ILE A 402 -17.02 -6.54 -2.17
N SER A 403 -16.51 -7.77 -2.04
CA SER A 403 -15.69 -8.39 -3.08
C SER A 403 -16.50 -9.06 -4.20
N LYS A 404 -17.70 -9.59 -3.90
CA LYS A 404 -18.51 -10.33 -4.86
C LYS A 404 -19.25 -9.39 -5.81
N PHE A 405 -18.87 -9.43 -7.08
CA PHE A 405 -19.55 -8.76 -8.20
C PHE A 405 -19.90 -9.79 -9.28
N GLU A 406 -21.15 -9.80 -9.73
CA GLU A 406 -21.65 -10.69 -10.78
C GLU A 406 -22.64 -9.92 -11.66
N CYS A 407 -22.47 -9.99 -12.98
CA CYS A 407 -23.36 -9.37 -13.96
C CYS A 407 -23.52 -10.27 -15.19
N ASP A 408 -24.60 -10.08 -15.95
CA ASP A 408 -24.80 -10.79 -17.22
C ASP A 408 -24.07 -10.06 -18.35
N VAL A 409 -23.32 -10.81 -19.15
CA VAL A 409 -22.45 -10.29 -20.20
C VAL A 409 -22.71 -11.05 -21.50
N ARG A 410 -22.79 -10.32 -22.61
CA ARG A 410 -22.93 -10.89 -23.94
C ARG A 410 -21.56 -11.22 -24.54
N VAL A 411 -21.28 -12.50 -24.76
CA VAL A 411 -19.99 -13.00 -25.28
C VAL A 411 -20.10 -13.63 -26.67
N LEU A 412 -18.99 -13.61 -27.42
CA LEU A 412 -18.87 -14.28 -28.71
C LEU A 412 -18.15 -15.64 -28.52
N ARG A 413 -18.88 -16.75 -28.70
CA ARG A 413 -18.35 -18.12 -28.60
C ARG A 413 -18.81 -18.98 -29.78
N ASN A 414 -17.92 -19.78 -30.37
CA ASN A 414 -18.16 -20.55 -31.61
C ASN A 414 -18.79 -19.70 -32.74
N GLY A 415 -18.46 -18.40 -32.82
CA GLY A 415 -19.05 -17.47 -33.79
C GLY A 415 -20.47 -16.97 -33.49
N PHE A 416 -21.09 -17.34 -32.36
CA PHE A 416 -22.42 -16.89 -31.97
C PHE A 416 -22.40 -16.04 -30.69
N TRP A 417 -23.28 -15.05 -30.63
CA TRP A 417 -23.47 -14.21 -29.45
C TRP A 417 -24.38 -14.87 -28.41
N LYS A 418 -23.90 -15.03 -27.17
CA LYS A 418 -24.65 -15.63 -26.06
C LYS A 418 -24.53 -14.81 -24.78
N TYR A 419 -25.62 -14.69 -24.02
CA TYR A 419 -25.58 -14.15 -22.66
C TYR A 419 -25.08 -15.21 -21.67
N ILE A 420 -24.09 -14.84 -20.88
CA ILE A 420 -23.53 -15.66 -19.80
C ILE A 420 -23.35 -14.82 -18.54
N ALA A 421 -23.25 -15.46 -17.38
CA ALA A 421 -22.82 -14.79 -16.17
C ALA A 421 -21.33 -14.41 -16.25
N SER A 422 -20.96 -13.27 -15.69
CA SER A 422 -19.57 -12.77 -15.65
C SER A 422 -18.61 -13.72 -14.93
N SER A 423 -19.13 -14.61 -14.09
CA SER A 423 -18.40 -15.66 -13.37
C SER A 423 -17.82 -16.73 -14.28
N GLU A 424 -18.41 -16.95 -15.47
CA GLU A 424 -17.95 -17.93 -16.46
C GLU A 424 -16.94 -17.38 -17.48
N LEU A 425 -16.51 -16.12 -17.33
CA LEU A 425 -15.52 -15.51 -18.21
C LEU A 425 -14.13 -16.14 -18.00
N VAL A 426 -13.46 -16.47 -19.08
CA VAL A 426 -12.07 -16.96 -19.09
C VAL A 426 -11.17 -16.05 -19.94
N PRO A 427 -9.86 -16.00 -19.68
CA PRO A 427 -8.93 -15.28 -20.54
C PRO A 427 -9.08 -15.68 -22.02
N GLY A 428 -9.28 -14.71 -22.91
CA GLY A 428 -9.54 -14.89 -24.33
C GLY A 428 -11.00 -14.78 -24.76
N ASP A 429 -11.96 -14.77 -23.84
CA ASP A 429 -13.36 -14.47 -24.20
C ASP A 429 -13.48 -13.04 -24.75
N LEU A 430 -14.34 -12.86 -25.76
CA LEU A 430 -14.74 -11.56 -26.29
C LEU A 430 -16.14 -11.20 -25.80
N TYR A 431 -16.32 -9.97 -25.31
CA TYR A 431 -17.63 -9.46 -24.92
C TYR A 431 -17.96 -8.08 -25.51
N GLU A 432 -19.26 -7.83 -25.65
CA GLU A 432 -19.81 -6.58 -26.18
C GLU A 432 -19.87 -5.49 -25.11
N LEU A 433 -19.33 -4.30 -25.44
CA LEU A 433 -19.36 -3.11 -24.58
C LEU A 433 -20.55 -2.18 -24.84
N SER A 434 -21.19 -2.29 -25.99
CA SER A 434 -22.34 -1.45 -26.35
C SER A 434 -23.65 -1.88 -25.68
N ASP A 435 -23.65 -2.96 -24.90
CA ASP A 435 -24.83 -3.42 -24.18
C ASP A 435 -25.15 -2.45 -23.02
N PRO A 436 -26.35 -1.86 -22.95
CA PRO A 436 -26.74 -0.96 -21.86
C PRO A 436 -26.76 -1.64 -20.48
N ASN A 437 -26.85 -2.98 -20.42
CA ASN A 437 -26.81 -3.71 -19.16
C ASN A 437 -25.42 -3.74 -18.53
N LEU A 438 -24.36 -3.47 -19.31
CA LEU A 438 -22.98 -3.48 -18.83
C LEU A 438 -22.61 -2.12 -18.22
N THR A 439 -22.84 -1.97 -16.92
CA THR A 439 -22.50 -0.74 -16.18
C THR A 439 -21.07 -0.74 -15.63
N GLN A 440 -20.50 -1.93 -15.36
CA GLN A 440 -19.18 -2.09 -14.74
C GLN A 440 -18.42 -3.22 -15.43
N PHE A 441 -17.10 -3.07 -15.56
CA PHE A 441 -16.28 -4.08 -16.20
C PHE A 441 -16.06 -5.30 -15.29
N PRO A 442 -16.39 -6.53 -15.75
CA PRO A 442 -16.36 -7.74 -14.93
C PRO A 442 -14.96 -8.35 -14.78
N SER A 443 -14.00 -7.98 -15.63
CA SER A 443 -12.66 -8.55 -15.68
C SER A 443 -11.67 -7.53 -16.25
N ASP A 444 -10.37 -7.77 -16.07
CA ASP A 444 -9.35 -6.94 -16.72
C ASP A 444 -9.27 -7.33 -18.19
N SER A 445 -9.50 -6.35 -19.07
CA SER A 445 -9.74 -6.58 -20.49
C SER A 445 -9.04 -5.55 -21.37
N ILE A 446 -8.91 -5.83 -22.66
CA ILE A 446 -8.35 -4.91 -23.66
C ILE A 446 -9.43 -4.53 -24.67
N LEU A 447 -9.58 -3.24 -24.94
CA LEU A 447 -10.50 -2.71 -25.93
C LEU A 447 -9.98 -3.02 -27.35
N LEU A 448 -10.74 -3.76 -28.16
CA LEU A 448 -10.36 -4.11 -29.53
C LEU A 448 -11.03 -3.20 -30.57
N THR A 449 -12.30 -2.87 -30.39
CA THR A 449 -13.08 -2.04 -31.32
C THR A 449 -13.98 -1.06 -30.58
N GLY A 450 -14.26 0.07 -31.23
CA GLY A 450 -15.00 1.18 -30.64
C GLY A 450 -14.16 2.00 -29.65
N ASP A 451 -14.79 2.95 -29.01
CA ASP A 451 -14.17 3.81 -28.01
C ASP A 451 -15.11 3.97 -26.81
N CYS A 452 -14.54 4.10 -25.61
CA CYS A 452 -15.36 4.19 -24.40
C CYS A 452 -14.81 5.20 -23.40
N ILE A 453 -15.70 5.73 -22.57
CA ILE A 453 -15.40 6.62 -21.45
C ILE A 453 -15.67 5.82 -20.17
N VAL A 454 -14.64 5.73 -19.35
CA VAL A 454 -14.62 4.88 -18.15
C VAL A 454 -14.32 5.73 -16.93
N ASN A 455 -15.05 5.50 -15.84
CA ASN A 455 -14.70 6.02 -14.54
C ASN A 455 -13.79 5.01 -13.82
N GLU A 456 -12.50 5.35 -13.71
CA GLU A 456 -11.49 4.52 -13.06
C GLU A 456 -11.31 4.83 -11.56
N SER A 457 -12.13 5.73 -10.98
CA SER A 457 -12.01 6.21 -9.60
C SER A 457 -11.98 5.11 -8.55
N MET A 458 -12.61 3.96 -8.82
CA MET A 458 -12.59 2.81 -7.92
C MET A 458 -11.16 2.28 -7.69
N LEU A 459 -10.30 2.32 -8.71
CA LEU A 459 -8.94 1.79 -8.67
C LEU A 459 -7.88 2.89 -8.54
N THR A 460 -8.07 3.99 -9.27
CA THR A 460 -7.13 5.11 -9.31
C THR A 460 -7.47 6.21 -8.31
N GLY A 461 -8.62 6.15 -7.63
CA GLY A 461 -9.06 7.21 -6.72
C GLY A 461 -9.34 8.56 -7.41
N GLU A 462 -9.05 8.67 -8.71
CA GLU A 462 -9.23 9.87 -9.52
C GLU A 462 -10.64 9.87 -10.09
N SER A 463 -11.40 10.94 -9.83
CA SER A 463 -12.79 11.06 -10.26
C SER A 463 -12.97 11.53 -11.71
N VAL A 464 -11.89 11.94 -12.40
CA VAL A 464 -11.94 12.31 -13.82
C VAL A 464 -12.15 11.07 -14.68
N PRO A 465 -13.20 11.02 -15.52
CA PRO A 465 -13.38 9.93 -16.48
C PRO A 465 -12.27 9.91 -17.54
N VAL A 466 -11.80 8.70 -17.83
CA VAL A 466 -10.73 8.44 -18.79
C VAL A 466 -11.33 7.93 -20.11
N SER A 467 -10.89 8.49 -21.23
CA SER A 467 -11.24 8.00 -22.57
C SER A 467 -10.29 6.87 -22.98
N LYS A 468 -10.85 5.78 -23.48
CA LYS A 468 -10.12 4.59 -23.95
C LYS A 468 -10.28 4.44 -25.45
N VAL A 469 -9.19 4.04 -26.09
CA VAL A 469 -9.07 3.90 -27.55
C VAL A 469 -8.81 2.43 -27.91
N PRO A 470 -9.23 1.96 -29.10
CA PRO A 470 -9.05 0.57 -29.49
C PRO A 470 -7.58 0.21 -29.64
N ALA A 471 -7.22 -1.03 -29.29
CA ALA A 471 -5.85 -1.53 -29.30
C ALA A 471 -5.25 -1.55 -30.71
N THR A 472 -3.98 -1.17 -30.79
CA THR A 472 -3.17 -1.33 -32.00
C THR A 472 -2.45 -2.69 -31.97
N GLU A 473 -2.07 -3.21 -33.14
CA GLU A 473 -1.27 -4.45 -33.23
C GLU A 473 0.04 -4.34 -32.44
N TYR A 474 0.67 -3.16 -32.44
CA TYR A 474 1.83 -2.85 -31.62
C TYR A 474 1.56 -2.97 -30.11
N ALA A 475 0.40 -2.47 -29.64
CA ALA A 475 0.01 -2.59 -28.23
C ALA A 475 -0.24 -4.05 -27.81
N LEU A 476 -0.79 -4.88 -28.71
CA LEU A 476 -0.95 -6.31 -28.45
C LEU A 476 0.41 -7.03 -28.36
N CYS A 477 1.37 -6.71 -29.22
CA CYS A 477 2.73 -7.26 -29.15
C CYS A 477 3.43 -6.89 -27.83
N ASN A 478 3.34 -5.64 -27.39
CA ASN A 478 3.97 -5.13 -26.16
C ASN A 478 3.20 -5.45 -24.87
N LEU A 479 2.13 -6.23 -24.94
CA LEU A 479 1.36 -6.65 -23.78
C LEU A 479 2.16 -7.64 -22.93
N ASP A 480 2.77 -7.14 -21.85
CA ASP A 480 3.36 -7.97 -20.80
C ASP A 480 2.39 -8.13 -19.62
N LEU A 481 1.87 -9.34 -19.46
CA LEU A 481 0.96 -9.71 -18.37
C LEU A 481 1.71 -10.23 -17.15
N GLY A 482 3.00 -10.55 -17.27
CA GLY A 482 3.85 -10.94 -16.15
C GLY A 482 4.24 -9.76 -15.27
N ALA A 483 4.26 -8.55 -15.86
CA ALA A 483 4.49 -7.32 -15.14
C ALA A 483 3.34 -6.99 -14.16
N SER A 484 3.73 -6.44 -13.00
CA SER A 484 2.80 -5.98 -11.97
C SER A 484 1.95 -4.78 -12.42
N SER A 485 2.44 -4.01 -13.39
CA SER A 485 1.76 -2.85 -13.97
C SER A 485 1.76 -2.93 -15.50
N VAL A 486 0.71 -2.40 -16.11
CA VAL A 486 0.57 -2.30 -17.57
C VAL A 486 1.38 -1.10 -18.04
N SER A 487 2.09 -1.24 -19.17
CA SER A 487 2.87 -0.13 -19.76
C SER A 487 1.97 1.04 -20.12
N SER A 488 2.55 2.25 -20.10
CA SER A 488 1.85 3.51 -20.40
C SER A 488 1.14 3.47 -21.77
N GLU A 489 1.80 2.91 -22.77
CA GLU A 489 1.28 2.77 -24.12
C GLU A 489 0.04 1.86 -24.18
N VAL A 490 0.07 0.75 -23.44
CA VAL A 490 -1.02 -0.24 -23.42
C VAL A 490 -2.18 0.20 -22.52
N ALA A 491 -1.93 0.98 -21.47
CA ALA A 491 -2.94 1.43 -20.52
C ALA A 491 -4.06 2.28 -21.14
N ARG A 492 -3.83 2.91 -22.31
CA ARG A 492 -4.87 3.62 -23.09
C ARG A 492 -5.91 2.68 -23.71
N HIS A 493 -5.53 1.41 -23.87
CA HIS A 493 -6.35 0.34 -24.46
C HIS A 493 -6.88 -0.63 -23.39
N PHE A 494 -6.35 -0.56 -22.16
CA PHE A 494 -6.67 -1.47 -21.07
C PHE A 494 -7.88 -1.00 -20.26
N LEU A 495 -8.75 -1.94 -19.91
CA LEU A 495 -9.99 -1.78 -19.16
C LEU A 495 -9.88 -2.59 -17.88
N TYR A 496 -10.07 -1.96 -16.72
CA TYR A 496 -9.84 -2.64 -15.44
C TYR A 496 -11.14 -3.16 -14.81
N CYS A 497 -11.06 -4.33 -14.18
CA CYS A 497 -12.17 -4.92 -13.42
C CYS A 497 -12.66 -3.97 -12.31
N GLY A 498 -13.97 -3.76 -12.25
CA GLY A 498 -14.60 -2.88 -11.27
C GLY A 498 -14.72 -1.42 -11.71
N THR A 499 -14.10 -1.00 -12.81
CA THR A 499 -14.31 0.37 -13.30
C THR A 499 -15.68 0.53 -13.95
N ARG A 500 -16.29 1.71 -13.84
CA ARG A 500 -17.66 1.96 -14.33
C ARG A 500 -17.62 2.44 -15.77
N LEU A 501 -18.35 1.78 -16.65
CA LEU A 501 -18.56 2.23 -18.03
C LEU A 501 -19.57 3.38 -18.03
N ILE A 502 -19.15 4.58 -18.42
CA ILE A 502 -20.04 5.73 -18.55
C ILE A 502 -20.72 5.70 -19.91
N ARG A 503 -19.91 5.51 -20.96
CA ARG A 503 -20.40 5.54 -22.35
C ARG A 503 -19.51 4.70 -23.24
N ALA A 504 -20.11 3.88 -24.09
CA ALA A 504 -19.44 3.21 -25.20
C ALA A 504 -19.96 3.77 -26.54
N ARG A 505 -19.06 3.98 -27.49
CA ARG A 505 -19.35 4.38 -28.87
C ARG A 505 -19.00 3.24 -29.81
N ARG A 506 -19.83 3.06 -30.84
CA ARG A 506 -19.59 2.07 -31.90
C ARG A 506 -18.47 2.55 -32.83
N PRO A 507 -17.67 1.63 -33.38
CA PRO A 507 -16.58 1.97 -34.30
C PRO A 507 -17.11 2.74 -35.53
N GLN A 508 -16.39 3.79 -35.93
CA GLN A 508 -16.78 4.70 -37.02
C GLN A 508 -16.31 4.23 -38.41
N GLU A 509 -15.31 3.35 -38.48
CA GLU A 509 -14.79 2.87 -39.76
C GLU A 509 -15.74 1.83 -40.37
N HIS A 510 -16.28 2.14 -41.56
CA HIS A 510 -16.95 1.18 -42.45
C HIS A 510 -15.91 0.20 -43.02
N ARG A 511 -15.29 -0.62 -42.17
CA ARG A 511 -14.67 -1.88 -42.58
C ARG A 511 -15.74 -2.95 -42.34
N GLU A 512 -16.07 -3.70 -43.40
CA GLU A 512 -17.13 -4.72 -43.37
C GLU A 512 -17.02 -5.61 -42.13
N GLY A 513 -18.01 -5.52 -41.22
CA GLY A 513 -18.13 -6.37 -40.02
C GLY A 513 -18.12 -5.65 -38.66
N ASP A 514 -17.65 -4.40 -38.57
CA ASP A 514 -17.48 -3.71 -37.28
C ASP A 514 -18.77 -2.97 -36.85
N ALA A 515 -19.78 -3.70 -36.38
CA ALA A 515 -21.04 -3.12 -35.88
C ALA A 515 -21.07 -2.87 -34.35
N VAL A 516 -20.11 -3.43 -33.62
CA VAL A 516 -20.14 -3.56 -32.14
C VAL A 516 -18.78 -3.19 -31.53
N ALA A 517 -18.80 -2.57 -30.34
CA ALA A 517 -17.59 -2.31 -29.56
C ALA A 517 -17.22 -3.56 -28.75
N LEU A 518 -15.99 -4.06 -28.91
CA LEU A 518 -15.53 -5.35 -28.38
C LEU A 518 -14.39 -5.19 -27.38
N ALA A 519 -14.43 -5.98 -26.32
CA ALA A 519 -13.33 -6.13 -25.37
C ALA A 519 -12.91 -7.61 -25.22
N LEU A 520 -11.59 -7.82 -25.08
CA LEU A 520 -10.96 -9.11 -24.86
C LEU A 520 -10.61 -9.29 -23.38
N VAL A 521 -11.07 -10.36 -22.76
CA VAL A 521 -10.71 -10.70 -21.38
C VAL A 521 -9.26 -11.17 -21.30
N VAL A 522 -8.50 -10.60 -20.37
CA VAL A 522 -7.07 -10.90 -20.20
C VAL A 522 -6.76 -11.48 -18.82
N ARG A 523 -7.28 -10.90 -17.73
CA ARG A 523 -7.14 -11.46 -16.38
C ARG A 523 -8.51 -11.59 -15.71
N THR A 524 -8.67 -12.65 -14.93
CA THR A 524 -9.92 -12.98 -14.23
C THR A 524 -9.69 -13.22 -12.74
N GLY A 525 -10.75 -13.03 -11.93
CA GLY A 525 -10.80 -13.31 -10.50
C GLY A 525 -9.71 -12.59 -9.70
N PHE A 526 -9.04 -13.33 -8.80
CA PHE A 526 -7.97 -12.81 -7.93
C PHE A 526 -6.68 -12.39 -8.65
N SER A 527 -6.56 -12.69 -9.95
CA SER A 527 -5.44 -12.26 -10.80
C SER A 527 -5.63 -10.85 -11.38
N THR A 528 -6.85 -10.31 -11.35
CA THR A 528 -7.15 -8.93 -11.76
C THR A 528 -6.51 -7.91 -10.82
N THR A 529 -6.42 -6.65 -11.27
CA THR A 529 -5.98 -5.52 -10.42
C THR A 529 -6.85 -5.37 -9.17
N LYS A 530 -8.19 -5.44 -9.31
CA LYS A 530 -9.14 -5.46 -8.18
C LYS A 530 -8.87 -6.64 -7.23
N GLY A 531 -8.68 -7.84 -7.78
CA GLY A 531 -8.39 -9.05 -7.00
C GLY A 531 -7.10 -8.97 -6.19
N ALA A 532 -6.05 -8.37 -6.75
CA ALA A 532 -4.78 -8.14 -6.05
C ALA A 532 -4.92 -7.14 -4.88
N LEU A 533 -5.78 -6.12 -5.02
CA LEU A 533 -6.12 -5.20 -3.93
C LEU A 533 -6.86 -5.92 -2.79
N VAL A 534 -7.88 -6.71 -3.11
CA VAL A 534 -8.65 -7.49 -2.11
C VAL A 534 -7.74 -8.46 -1.35
N ARG A 535 -6.83 -9.17 -2.03
CA ARG A 535 -5.84 -10.05 -1.39
C ARG A 535 -4.92 -9.31 -0.42
N SER A 536 -4.47 -8.13 -0.84
CA SER A 536 -3.61 -7.27 -0.01
C SER A 536 -4.31 -6.81 1.28
N MET A 537 -5.63 -6.61 1.22
CA MET A 537 -6.46 -6.29 2.38
C MET A 537 -6.64 -7.49 3.31
N LEU A 538 -6.82 -8.71 2.75
CA LEU A 538 -6.99 -9.95 3.51
C LEU A 538 -5.70 -10.41 4.20
N PHE A 539 -4.54 -10.17 3.58
CA PHE A 539 -3.24 -10.58 4.10
C PHE A 539 -2.31 -9.37 4.29
N PRO A 540 -2.64 -8.46 5.24
CA PRO A 540 -1.83 -7.27 5.48
C PRO A 540 -0.44 -7.64 6.00
N LYS A 541 0.56 -6.78 5.73
CA LYS A 541 1.90 -6.93 6.31
C LYS A 541 1.79 -6.96 7.85
N PRO A 542 2.38 -7.95 8.54
CA PRO A 542 2.26 -8.08 9.99
C PRO A 542 2.85 -6.85 10.67
N SER A 543 2.08 -6.25 11.60
CA SER A 543 2.55 -5.09 12.35
C SER A 543 3.65 -5.53 13.33
N GLY A 544 4.77 -4.80 13.38
CA GLY A 544 5.91 -5.07 14.26
C GLY A 544 5.65 -4.91 15.76
N PHE A 545 4.38 -4.93 16.19
CA PHE A 545 3.97 -4.64 17.55
C PHE A 545 4.30 -5.81 18.49
N LYS A 546 5.46 -5.69 19.18
CA LYS A 546 6.02 -6.70 20.09
C LYS A 546 5.18 -7.01 21.34
N PHE A 547 4.10 -6.26 21.60
CA PHE A 547 3.31 -6.36 22.83
C PHE A 547 2.76 -7.77 23.12
N TYR A 548 2.09 -8.42 22.17
CA TYR A 548 1.57 -9.78 22.39
C TYR A 548 2.70 -10.78 22.69
N ARG A 549 3.80 -10.69 21.94
CA ARG A 549 4.99 -11.52 22.16
C ARG A 549 5.61 -11.26 23.53
N ASP A 550 5.65 -10.00 23.95
CA ASP A 550 6.20 -9.60 25.24
C ASP A 550 5.29 -10.00 26.40
N SER A 551 3.96 -9.98 26.23
CA SER A 551 3.00 -10.55 27.18
C SER A 551 3.25 -12.05 27.41
N PHE A 552 3.50 -12.83 26.35
CA PHE A 552 3.85 -14.25 26.49
C PHE A 552 5.18 -14.47 27.22
N LYS A 553 6.21 -13.63 26.98
CA LYS A 553 7.46 -13.70 27.74
C LYS A 553 7.22 -13.41 29.22
N TYR A 554 6.42 -12.39 29.54
CA TYR A 554 6.07 -12.08 30.92
C TYR A 554 5.33 -13.23 31.61
N ILE A 555 4.32 -13.80 30.93
CA ILE A 555 3.58 -14.97 31.44
C ILE A 555 4.56 -16.13 31.69
N SER A 556 5.54 -16.34 30.82
CA SER A 556 6.56 -17.38 31.00
C SER A 556 7.42 -17.13 32.25
N VAL A 557 7.82 -15.88 32.52
CA VAL A 557 8.56 -15.51 33.75
C VAL A 557 7.70 -15.73 34.99
N MET A 558 6.44 -15.31 34.96
CA MET A 558 5.51 -15.51 36.06
C MET A 558 5.23 -17.00 36.32
N ALA A 559 5.16 -17.82 35.28
CA ALA A 559 5.05 -19.28 35.42
C ALA A 559 6.28 -19.89 36.11
N ILE A 560 7.49 -19.38 35.85
CA ILE A 560 8.70 -19.81 36.58
C ILE A 560 8.60 -19.45 38.07
N VAL A 561 8.13 -18.24 38.39
CA VAL A 561 7.90 -17.83 39.80
C VAL A 561 6.82 -18.70 40.45
N ALA A 562 5.76 -19.03 39.72
CA ALA A 562 4.72 -19.94 40.17
C ALA A 562 5.28 -21.33 40.50
N MET A 563 6.15 -21.85 39.64
CA MET A 563 6.83 -23.13 39.85
C MET A 563 7.75 -23.11 41.08
N LEU A 564 8.41 -21.99 41.37
CA LEU A 564 9.21 -21.86 42.61
C LEU A 564 8.31 -21.84 43.86
N GLY A 565 7.20 -21.10 43.82
CA GLY A 565 6.22 -21.12 44.92
C GLY A 565 5.52 -22.47 45.09
N PHE A 566 5.31 -23.20 43.99
CA PHE A 566 4.84 -24.58 43.98
C PHE A 566 5.80 -25.48 44.74
N ILE A 567 7.10 -25.43 44.44
CA ILE A 567 8.11 -26.26 45.12
C ILE A 567 8.13 -25.93 46.62
N ALA A 568 8.10 -24.65 46.98
CA ALA A 568 8.06 -24.23 48.38
C ALA A 568 6.81 -24.73 49.12
N SER A 569 5.64 -24.65 48.47
CA SER A 569 4.37 -25.14 49.01
C SER A 569 4.35 -26.67 49.13
N LEU A 570 4.91 -27.38 48.15
CA LEU A 570 5.04 -28.84 48.15
C LEU A 570 5.88 -29.32 49.34
N VAL A 571 7.03 -28.68 49.60
CA VAL A 571 7.87 -29.00 50.77
C VAL A 571 7.10 -28.75 52.07
N ASN A 572 6.31 -27.67 52.14
CA ASN A 572 5.48 -27.40 53.31
C ASN A 572 4.36 -28.42 53.51
N PHE A 573 3.70 -28.86 52.43
CA PHE A 573 2.65 -29.86 52.49
C PHE A 573 3.17 -31.26 52.87
N LEU A 574 4.38 -31.61 52.43
CA LEU A 574 5.06 -32.83 52.88
C LEU A 574 5.38 -32.80 54.38
N ARG A 575 5.69 -31.62 54.94
CA ARG A 575 5.86 -31.44 56.40
C ARG A 575 4.55 -31.51 57.17
N LEU A 576 3.43 -31.17 56.53
CA LEU A 576 2.10 -31.15 57.15
C LEU A 576 1.34 -32.49 56.99
N GLU A 577 1.96 -33.51 56.39
CA GLU A 577 1.40 -34.87 56.18
C GLU A 577 0.01 -34.87 55.50
N LEU A 578 -0.18 -34.01 54.51
CA LEU A 578 -1.43 -33.94 53.74
C LEU A 578 -1.52 -35.10 52.73
N ALA A 579 -2.75 -35.48 52.37
CA ALA A 579 -3.00 -36.53 51.38
C ALA A 579 -2.49 -36.14 49.98
N TRP A 580 -1.86 -37.09 49.27
CA TRP A 580 -1.21 -36.86 47.97
C TRP A 580 -2.11 -36.24 46.89
N ASN A 581 -3.40 -36.58 46.88
CA ASN A 581 -4.40 -36.01 45.96
C ASN A 581 -4.62 -34.51 46.23
N VAL A 582 -4.73 -34.11 47.50
CA VAL A 582 -4.90 -32.71 47.90
C VAL A 582 -3.65 -31.91 47.56
N ILE A 583 -2.46 -32.49 47.77
CA ILE A 583 -1.18 -31.85 47.43
C ILE A 583 -1.10 -31.54 45.94
N ILE A 584 -1.40 -32.51 45.07
CA ILE A 584 -1.32 -32.32 43.61
C ILE A 584 -2.32 -31.26 43.14
N ILE A 585 -3.57 -31.32 43.59
CA ILE A 585 -4.62 -30.37 43.19
C ILE A 585 -4.26 -28.95 43.64
N ARG A 586 -3.86 -28.75 44.91
CA ARG A 586 -3.49 -27.44 45.48
C ARG A 586 -2.26 -26.85 44.80
N ALA A 587 -1.34 -27.71 44.39
CA ALA A 587 -0.10 -27.28 43.77
C ALA A 587 -0.34 -26.89 42.30
N LEU A 588 -1.17 -27.62 41.55
CA LEU A 588 -1.60 -27.20 40.21
C LEU A 588 -2.47 -25.93 40.25
N ASP A 589 -3.32 -25.74 41.28
CA ASP A 589 -4.14 -24.54 41.47
C ASP A 589 -3.28 -23.27 41.54
N LEU A 590 -2.13 -23.34 42.23
CA LEU A 590 -1.18 -22.24 42.33
C LEU A 590 -0.65 -21.78 40.96
N ILE A 591 -0.49 -22.69 40.00
CA ILE A 591 -0.10 -22.36 38.63
C ILE A 591 -1.23 -21.64 37.90
N THR A 592 -2.50 -22.03 38.14
CA THR A 592 -3.67 -21.42 37.50
C THR A 592 -3.94 -19.98 37.94
N ILE A 593 -3.65 -19.65 39.20
CA ILE A 593 -3.84 -18.30 39.78
C ILE A 593 -2.93 -17.25 39.12
N VAL A 594 -1.77 -17.66 38.61
CA VAL A 594 -0.79 -16.73 38.04
C VAL A 594 -1.23 -16.12 36.70
N VAL A 595 -2.15 -16.76 35.98
CA VAL A 595 -2.62 -16.29 34.67
C VAL A 595 -4.09 -15.90 34.77
N PRO A 596 -4.43 -14.59 34.80
CA PRO A 596 -5.81 -14.15 34.94
C PRO A 596 -6.65 -14.53 33.72
N PRO A 597 -7.86 -15.09 33.93
CA PRO A 597 -8.78 -15.41 32.83
C PRO A 597 -9.29 -14.17 32.07
N ALA A 598 -9.18 -12.97 32.66
CA ALA A 598 -9.60 -11.72 32.02
C ALA A 598 -8.48 -11.03 31.20
N LEU A 599 -7.25 -11.55 31.19
CA LEU A 599 -6.09 -10.82 30.65
C LEU A 599 -6.22 -10.50 29.14
N PRO A 600 -6.59 -11.41 28.23
CA PRO A 600 -6.75 -11.09 26.80
C PRO A 600 -7.93 -10.17 26.52
N ALA A 601 -9.06 -10.39 27.21
CA ALA A 601 -10.27 -9.57 27.03
C ALA A 601 -10.01 -8.12 27.43
N THR A 602 -9.28 -7.88 28.53
CA THR A 602 -8.98 -6.52 28.99
C THR A 602 -8.02 -5.77 28.07
N LEU A 603 -7.18 -6.49 27.32
CA LEU A 603 -6.31 -5.91 26.30
C LEU A 603 -7.08 -5.49 25.04
N THR A 604 -8.15 -6.19 24.67
CA THR A 604 -8.96 -5.87 23.48
C THR A 604 -10.05 -4.82 23.76
N ILE A 605 -10.58 -4.78 24.99
CA ILE A 605 -11.60 -3.80 25.39
C ILE A 605 -11.11 -2.35 25.22
N GLY A 606 -9.87 -2.05 25.62
CA GLY A 606 -9.29 -0.71 25.48
C GLY A 606 -9.19 -0.25 24.02
N THR A 607 -8.79 -1.15 23.12
CA THR A 607 -8.75 -0.86 21.67
C THR A 607 -10.14 -0.71 21.06
N ASN A 608 -11.12 -1.50 21.52
CA ASN A 608 -12.49 -1.43 21.02
C ASN A 608 -13.18 -0.12 21.42
N PHE A 609 -12.91 0.40 22.63
CA PHE A 609 -13.38 1.73 23.01
C PHE A 609 -12.75 2.84 22.16
N ALA A 610 -11.45 2.76 21.86
CA ALA A 610 -10.78 3.70 20.96
C ALA A 610 -11.37 3.66 19.55
N LEU A 611 -11.63 2.46 19.00
CA LEU A 611 -12.29 2.28 17.70
C LEU A 611 -13.70 2.89 17.67
N SER A 612 -14.49 2.68 18.73
CA SER A 612 -15.82 3.27 18.84
C SER A 612 -15.77 4.80 18.85
N ARG A 613 -14.78 5.40 19.55
CA ARG A 613 -14.58 6.86 19.57
C ARG A 613 -14.10 7.42 18.23
N LEU A 614 -13.18 6.74 17.54
CA LEU A 614 -12.76 7.11 16.19
C LEU A 614 -13.93 7.07 15.21
N LYS A 615 -14.77 6.02 15.29
CA LYS A 615 -15.97 5.91 14.46
C LYS A 615 -16.95 7.07 14.68
N LYS A 616 -17.14 7.52 15.93
CA LYS A 616 -17.96 8.71 16.23
C LYS A 616 -17.41 9.99 15.57
N LYS A 617 -16.09 10.06 15.34
CA LYS A 617 -15.41 11.15 14.62
C LYS A 617 -15.35 10.93 13.10
N GLN A 618 -16.11 9.98 12.56
CA GLN A 618 -16.11 9.60 11.13
C GLN A 618 -14.75 9.08 10.62
N ILE A 619 -13.93 8.52 11.51
CA ILE A 619 -12.68 7.85 11.17
C ILE A 619 -12.91 6.34 11.33
N TYR A 620 -12.85 5.63 10.22
CA TYR A 620 -13.05 4.19 10.15
C TYR A 620 -11.70 3.49 10.13
N CYS A 621 -11.59 2.39 10.87
CA CYS A 621 -10.39 1.59 10.93
C CYS A 621 -10.72 0.15 10.54
N ILE A 622 -9.93 -0.41 9.63
CA ILE A 622 -10.10 -1.78 9.13
C ILE A 622 -9.33 -2.76 10.03
N SER A 623 -8.18 -2.34 10.57
CA SER A 623 -7.30 -3.18 11.38
C SER A 623 -7.11 -2.62 12.80
N PRO A 624 -7.80 -3.17 13.82
CA PRO A 624 -7.72 -2.72 15.22
C PRO A 624 -6.29 -2.60 15.76
N GLN A 625 -5.39 -3.50 15.35
CA GLN A 625 -4.00 -3.53 15.83
C GLN A 625 -3.22 -2.26 15.43
N ARG A 626 -3.56 -1.65 14.29
CA ARG A 626 -2.92 -0.42 13.79
C ARG A 626 -3.22 0.81 14.66
N VAL A 627 -4.30 0.79 15.46
CA VAL A 627 -4.64 1.87 16.41
C VAL A 627 -3.53 2.06 17.45
N ASN A 628 -3.01 0.96 18.00
CA ASN A 628 -1.92 1.01 18.98
C ASN A 628 -0.59 1.45 18.35
N VAL A 629 -0.40 1.21 17.06
CA VAL A 629 0.78 1.66 16.30
C VAL A 629 0.73 3.17 16.08
N GLY A 630 -0.45 3.75 15.85
CA GLY A 630 -0.66 5.21 15.80
C GLY A 630 -0.19 5.97 17.04
N GLY A 631 -0.16 5.32 18.21
CA GLY A 631 0.41 5.92 19.42
C GLY A 631 1.94 6.09 19.43
N LYS A 632 2.64 5.43 18.51
CA LYS A 632 4.12 5.40 18.41
C LYS A 632 4.68 6.14 17.21
N LEU A 633 3.83 6.89 16.49
CA LEU A 633 4.25 7.57 15.28
C LEU A 633 5.43 8.50 15.53
N ASP A 634 6.48 8.36 14.73
CA ASP A 634 7.70 9.18 14.84
C ASP A 634 7.71 10.27 13.78
N ILE A 635 7.25 9.92 12.58
CA ILE A 635 7.23 10.78 11.39
C ILE A 635 5.92 10.58 10.63
N MET A 636 5.35 11.69 10.14
CA MET A 636 4.16 11.72 9.32
C MET A 636 4.50 12.32 7.95
N CYS A 637 4.31 11.52 6.91
CA CYS A 637 4.38 11.96 5.52
C CYS A 637 3.00 12.47 5.08
N PHE A 638 2.97 13.62 4.42
CA PHE A 638 1.77 14.23 3.87
C PHE A 638 1.92 14.41 2.37
N ASP A 639 0.90 14.01 1.60
CA ASP A 639 0.76 14.51 0.24
C ASP A 639 0.38 16.01 0.26
N LYS A 640 0.73 16.72 -0.82
CA LYS A 640 0.51 18.17 -0.90
C LYS A 640 -0.90 18.49 -1.43
N THR A 641 -1.19 18.06 -2.65
CA THR A 641 -2.44 18.38 -3.36
C THR A 641 -3.59 17.61 -2.72
N GLY A 642 -4.73 18.27 -2.46
CA GLY A 642 -5.92 17.65 -1.87
C GLY A 642 -5.81 17.17 -0.41
N THR A 643 -4.59 16.96 0.09
CA THR A 643 -4.32 16.68 1.50
C THR A 643 -4.01 17.96 2.31
N LEU A 644 -2.93 18.69 1.99
CA LEU A 644 -2.54 19.92 2.69
C LEU A 644 -3.22 21.17 2.11
N THR A 645 -3.41 21.18 0.79
CA THR A 645 -4.06 22.25 0.03
C THR A 645 -5.49 21.86 -0.33
N GLU A 646 -6.31 22.84 -0.67
CA GLU A 646 -7.65 22.61 -1.21
C GLU A 646 -7.55 21.82 -2.53
N ASP A 647 -8.64 21.13 -2.89
CA ASP A 647 -8.74 20.40 -4.14
C ASP A 647 -8.94 21.41 -5.29
N GLY A 648 -8.03 21.40 -6.25
CA GLY A 648 -8.07 22.30 -7.40
C GLY A 648 -7.20 23.55 -7.25
N LEU A 649 -6.77 24.06 -8.39
CA LEU A 649 -6.02 25.29 -8.56
C LEU A 649 -6.98 26.40 -8.97
N ASP A 650 -7.09 27.45 -8.16
CA ASP A 650 -7.91 28.61 -8.53
C ASP A 650 -7.11 29.58 -9.40
N VAL A 651 -7.77 30.19 -10.38
CA VAL A 651 -7.16 31.20 -11.25
C VAL A 651 -6.99 32.50 -10.44
N LEU A 652 -5.74 32.84 -10.12
CA LEU A 652 -5.39 34.11 -9.49
C LEU A 652 -5.60 35.28 -10.46
N GLY A 653 -5.25 35.07 -11.73
CA GLY A 653 -5.43 36.05 -12.79
C GLY A 653 -4.53 35.80 -14.00
N VAL A 654 -4.65 36.69 -14.99
CA VAL A 654 -3.90 36.63 -16.25
C VAL A 654 -2.98 37.84 -16.38
N ARG A 655 -1.75 37.61 -16.85
CA ARG A 655 -0.76 38.64 -17.23
C ARG A 655 -0.56 38.60 -18.74
N ILE A 656 -0.68 39.72 -19.41
CA ILE A 656 -0.65 39.79 -20.88
C ILE A 656 0.62 40.54 -21.32
N ALA A 657 1.29 40.04 -22.36
CA ALA A 657 2.41 40.72 -23.00
C ALA A 657 1.89 41.87 -23.87
N SER A 658 2.42 43.09 -23.66
CA SER A 658 2.08 44.24 -24.49
C SER A 658 2.83 44.20 -25.82
N GLU A 659 2.12 44.45 -26.94
CA GLU A 659 2.73 44.51 -28.28
C GLU A 659 3.63 45.73 -28.49
N THR A 660 3.46 46.80 -27.71
CA THR A 660 4.11 48.11 -27.95
C THR A 660 5.18 48.49 -26.93
N GLY A 661 5.31 47.77 -25.82
CA GLY A 661 6.12 48.20 -24.67
C GLY A 661 7.14 47.21 -24.13
N GLY A 662 7.21 45.97 -24.61
CA GLY A 662 8.11 44.95 -24.06
C GLY A 662 7.88 44.61 -22.58
N THR A 663 6.79 45.11 -21.99
CA THR A 663 6.41 44.95 -20.58
C THR A 663 5.11 44.15 -20.45
N PHE A 664 4.94 43.50 -19.29
CA PHE A 664 3.71 42.81 -18.94
C PHE A 664 2.65 43.78 -18.40
N SER A 665 1.38 43.49 -18.68
CA SER A 665 0.23 44.17 -18.06
C SER A 665 0.18 43.93 -16.56
N ASP A 666 -0.60 44.74 -15.82
CA ASP A 666 -1.00 44.41 -14.46
C ASP A 666 -1.75 43.08 -14.39
N LEU A 667 -1.75 42.46 -13.20
CA LEU A 667 -2.48 41.21 -12.96
C LEU A 667 -3.98 41.50 -13.11
N LEU A 668 -4.66 40.74 -13.96
CA LEU A 668 -6.09 40.87 -14.20
C LEU A 668 -6.84 39.75 -13.45
N PRO A 669 -7.43 40.03 -12.27
CA PRO A 669 -7.99 39.01 -11.38
C PRO A 669 -9.43 38.58 -11.71
N ARG A 670 -10.14 39.26 -12.62
CA ARG A 670 -11.51 38.88 -13.03
C ARG A 670 -11.70 38.94 -14.54
N ALA A 671 -12.41 37.97 -15.09
CA ALA A 671 -12.77 37.93 -16.52
C ALA A 671 -13.62 39.12 -17.00
N ALA A 672 -14.37 39.77 -16.11
CA ALA A 672 -15.11 40.99 -16.46
C ALA A 672 -14.19 42.15 -16.90
N PHE A 673 -12.97 42.23 -16.36
CA PHE A 673 -11.97 43.21 -16.83
C PHE A 673 -11.32 42.78 -18.15
N LEU A 674 -11.18 41.47 -18.38
CA LEU A 674 -10.74 40.94 -19.67
C LEU A 674 -11.76 41.22 -20.77
N LEU A 675 -13.05 41.04 -20.52
CA LEU A 675 -14.12 41.36 -21.48
C LEU A 675 -14.18 42.85 -21.80
N LYS A 676 -14.13 43.75 -20.79
CA LYS A 676 -14.13 45.20 -21.01
C LYS A 676 -12.93 45.67 -21.85
N ASN A 677 -11.73 45.21 -21.50
CA ASN A 677 -10.52 45.55 -22.26
C ASN A 677 -10.51 44.91 -23.67
N ALA A 678 -11.12 43.73 -23.85
CA ALA A 678 -11.28 43.09 -25.15
C ALA A 678 -12.33 43.75 -26.05
N THR A 679 -13.34 44.42 -25.48
CA THR A 679 -14.30 45.23 -26.26
C THR A 679 -13.74 46.59 -26.69
N GLU A 680 -12.83 47.18 -25.91
CA GLU A 680 -12.19 48.46 -26.21
C GLU A 680 -10.99 48.33 -27.16
N ALA A 681 -10.24 47.24 -27.08
CA ALA A 681 -9.16 46.89 -28.01
C ALA A 681 -9.67 45.90 -29.06
N GLY A 682 -9.90 46.35 -30.30
CA GLY A 682 -10.59 45.60 -31.37
C GLY A 682 -10.12 44.15 -31.63
N SER A 683 -10.81 43.47 -32.56
CA SER A 683 -10.82 42.01 -32.88
C SER A 683 -9.50 41.20 -32.92
N ARG A 684 -8.32 41.81 -32.74
CA ARG A 684 -7.00 41.17 -32.80
C ARG A 684 -6.17 41.36 -31.52
N SER A 685 -6.78 41.78 -30.41
CA SER A 685 -6.03 42.05 -29.18
C SER A 685 -5.51 40.76 -28.52
N PRO A 686 -4.29 40.79 -27.92
CA PRO A 686 -3.75 39.66 -27.16
C PRO A 686 -4.64 39.28 -25.96
N VAL A 687 -5.43 40.22 -25.44
CA VAL A 687 -6.46 40.00 -24.41
C VAL A 687 -7.54 39.04 -24.89
N GLN A 688 -8.08 39.27 -26.09
CA GLN A 688 -9.09 38.40 -26.67
C GLN A 688 -8.51 37.01 -26.98
N ALA A 689 -7.26 36.95 -27.44
CA ALA A 689 -6.59 35.67 -27.70
C ALA A 689 -6.36 34.85 -26.43
N ALA A 690 -6.02 35.48 -25.30
CA ALA A 690 -5.91 34.80 -24.01
C ALA A 690 -7.26 34.22 -23.53
N LEU A 691 -8.35 34.99 -23.67
CA LEU A 691 -9.70 34.53 -23.34
C LEU A 691 -10.13 33.34 -24.21
N HIS A 692 -9.93 33.44 -25.53
CA HIS A 692 -10.24 32.35 -26.47
C HIS A 692 -9.39 31.10 -26.19
N THR A 693 -8.14 31.27 -25.77
CA THR A 693 -7.28 30.14 -25.38
C THR A 693 -7.85 29.41 -24.17
N MET A 694 -8.26 30.13 -23.12
CA MET A 694 -8.89 29.53 -21.92
C MET A 694 -10.24 28.85 -22.24
N ALA A 695 -11.03 29.45 -23.15
CA ALA A 695 -12.35 28.95 -23.49
C ALA A 695 -12.37 27.78 -24.51
N THR A 696 -11.31 27.60 -25.31
CA THR A 696 -11.31 26.58 -26.40
C THR A 696 -10.21 25.54 -26.29
N CYS A 697 -9.07 25.87 -25.68
CA CYS A 697 -7.97 24.93 -25.53
C CYS A 697 -8.19 24.11 -24.25
N HIS A 698 -9.14 23.18 -24.27
CA HIS A 698 -9.45 22.31 -23.14
C HIS A 698 -9.84 20.90 -23.58
N SER A 699 -9.74 19.92 -22.66
CA SER A 699 -10.21 18.55 -22.88
C SER A 699 -11.61 18.26 -22.28
N LEU A 700 -12.31 19.28 -21.78
CA LEU A 700 -13.65 19.14 -21.20
C LEU A 700 -14.65 18.52 -22.19
N ARG A 701 -15.51 17.63 -21.67
CA ARG A 701 -16.62 16.99 -22.37
C ARG A 701 -17.91 17.20 -21.60
N VAL A 702 -19.06 17.10 -22.27
CA VAL A 702 -20.37 17.26 -21.61
C VAL A 702 -20.97 15.87 -21.38
N VAL A 703 -21.04 15.45 -20.11
CA VAL A 703 -21.65 14.19 -19.69
C VAL A 703 -22.90 14.50 -18.89
N ASP A 704 -24.06 14.03 -19.34
CA ASP A 704 -25.37 14.25 -18.70
C ASP A 704 -25.69 15.73 -18.38
N GLY A 705 -25.20 16.66 -19.21
CA GLY A 705 -25.38 18.10 -19.02
C GLY A 705 -24.39 18.76 -18.05
N THR A 706 -23.47 18.01 -17.47
CA THR A 706 -22.36 18.51 -16.64
C THR A 706 -21.05 18.54 -17.43
N LEU A 707 -20.23 19.56 -17.19
CA LEU A 707 -18.89 19.66 -17.76
C LEU A 707 -17.94 18.79 -16.96
N VAL A 708 -17.28 17.86 -17.64
CA VAL A 708 -16.38 16.89 -17.02
C VAL A 708 -15.06 16.86 -17.79
N GLY A 709 -13.94 16.97 -17.09
CA GLY A 709 -12.60 16.87 -17.66
C GLY A 709 -11.53 17.27 -16.65
N ASP A 710 -10.40 17.79 -17.12
CA ASP A 710 -9.32 18.24 -16.23
C ASP A 710 -9.83 19.39 -15.33
N PRO A 711 -9.72 19.29 -13.99
CA PRO A 711 -10.11 20.35 -13.06
C PRO A 711 -9.44 21.70 -13.34
N LEU A 712 -8.19 21.72 -13.85
CA LEU A 712 -7.54 22.96 -14.29
C LEU A 712 -8.29 23.62 -15.44
N ASP A 713 -8.73 22.81 -16.38
CA ASP A 713 -9.49 23.25 -17.54
C ASP A 713 -10.89 23.70 -17.13
N GLN A 714 -11.50 23.01 -16.17
CA GLN A 714 -12.77 23.40 -15.60
C GLN A 714 -12.67 24.77 -14.92
N LYS A 715 -11.64 25.00 -14.10
CA LYS A 715 -11.40 26.29 -13.43
C LYS A 715 -11.10 27.42 -14.41
N MET A 716 -10.33 27.16 -15.46
CA MET A 716 -10.14 28.12 -16.56
C MET A 716 -11.46 28.44 -17.25
N PHE A 717 -12.29 27.43 -17.53
CA PHE A 717 -13.56 27.59 -18.22
C PHE A 717 -14.58 28.36 -17.34
N GLU A 718 -14.71 27.99 -16.06
CA GLU A 718 -15.49 28.70 -15.05
C GLU A 718 -15.05 30.16 -14.90
N PHE A 719 -13.73 30.42 -14.93
CA PHE A 719 -13.19 31.77 -14.89
C PHE A 719 -13.66 32.61 -16.09
N THR A 720 -13.76 32.03 -17.29
CA THR A 720 -14.24 32.75 -18.49
C THR A 720 -15.75 33.01 -18.51
N GLY A 721 -16.55 32.14 -17.89
CA GLY A 721 -18.02 32.21 -17.93
C GLY A 721 -18.64 31.84 -19.28
N TRP A 722 -17.91 31.13 -20.15
CA TRP A 722 -18.41 30.64 -21.44
C TRP A 722 -19.24 29.36 -21.25
N SER A 723 -20.02 28.97 -22.27
CA SER A 723 -20.73 27.69 -22.31
C SER A 723 -20.23 26.82 -23.45
N PHE A 724 -20.12 25.51 -23.21
CA PHE A 724 -19.57 24.55 -24.17
C PHE A 724 -20.66 23.56 -24.57
N GLU A 725 -20.94 23.51 -25.87
CA GLU A 725 -21.87 22.55 -26.47
C GLU A 725 -21.08 21.56 -27.31
N GLU A 726 -21.12 20.29 -26.92
CA GLU A 726 -20.48 19.22 -27.68
C GLU A 726 -21.29 18.93 -28.95
N GLY A 727 -20.60 18.82 -30.09
CA GLY A 727 -21.24 18.54 -31.38
C GLY A 727 -22.03 17.22 -31.33
N ARG A 728 -23.35 17.28 -31.53
CA ARG A 728 -24.19 16.08 -31.68
C ARG A 728 -24.16 15.63 -33.13
N GLN A 729 -23.59 14.46 -33.40
CA GLN A 729 -23.86 13.74 -34.64
C GLN A 729 -25.30 13.21 -34.59
N ARG A 730 -26.24 13.96 -35.19
CA ARG A 730 -27.58 13.44 -35.47
C ARG A 730 -27.44 12.31 -36.49
N SER A 731 -27.68 11.09 -36.07
CA SER A 731 -28.17 10.04 -36.97
C SER A 731 -29.62 10.39 -37.30
N GLY A 732 -29.81 11.19 -38.34
CA GLY A 732 -31.11 11.62 -38.83
C GLY A 732 -31.41 10.97 -40.17
N ASP A 733 -32.42 10.10 -40.16
CA ASP A 733 -33.17 9.61 -41.32
C ASP A 733 -33.97 10.79 -41.90
N GLY A 734 -33.29 11.66 -42.67
CA GLY A 734 -33.88 12.85 -43.26
C GLY A 734 -33.08 13.28 -44.49
N ASP A 735 -33.68 13.08 -45.65
CA ASP A 735 -33.25 13.57 -46.96
C ASP A 735 -33.13 15.09 -46.94
N ASP A 736 -31.90 15.60 -46.75
CA ASP A 736 -31.48 16.90 -47.25
C ASP A 736 -29.97 16.82 -47.56
N ASP A 737 -29.68 16.40 -48.78
CA ASP A 737 -28.37 16.43 -49.43
C ASP A 737 -27.95 17.88 -49.68
N ASP A 738 -27.09 18.44 -48.83
CA ASP A 738 -25.90 19.21 -49.24
C ASP A 738 -25.10 19.68 -48.01
N GLN A 739 -23.90 19.10 -47.85
CA GLN A 739 -22.95 19.17 -46.72
C GLN A 739 -23.24 18.15 -45.61
N GLY A 740 -22.51 17.03 -45.65
CA GLY A 740 -22.42 16.06 -44.55
C GLY A 740 -22.02 16.75 -43.24
N GLY A 741 -23.04 17.11 -42.47
CA GLY A 741 -22.93 18.01 -41.33
C GLY A 741 -22.43 17.29 -40.08
N LEU A 742 -21.11 17.13 -39.96
CA LEU A 742 -20.51 17.10 -38.62
C LEU A 742 -20.71 18.50 -38.02
N THR A 743 -21.56 18.63 -37.00
CA THR A 743 -21.56 19.83 -36.18
C THR A 743 -20.30 19.80 -35.31
N PRO A 744 -19.33 20.72 -35.48
CA PRO A 744 -18.18 20.80 -34.59
C PRO A 744 -18.65 21.20 -33.19
N SER A 745 -17.89 20.84 -32.15
CA SER A 745 -18.15 21.35 -30.80
C SER A 745 -18.02 22.88 -30.78
N ILE A 746 -18.93 23.56 -30.09
CA ILE A 746 -19.07 25.01 -30.10
C ILE A 746 -18.84 25.56 -28.69
N ALA A 747 -17.96 26.55 -28.57
CA ALA A 747 -17.83 27.35 -27.37
C ALA A 747 -18.58 28.68 -27.58
N ARG A 748 -19.61 28.94 -26.76
CA ARG A 748 -20.43 30.15 -26.80
C ARG A 748 -20.04 31.14 -25.69
N PRO A 749 -19.87 32.42 -26.02
CA PRO A 749 -19.68 33.47 -25.01
C PRO A 749 -20.98 33.80 -24.24
N PRO A 750 -20.88 34.40 -23.03
CA PRO A 750 -22.05 34.80 -22.24
C PRO A 750 -22.77 36.06 -22.78
N ASP A 751 -22.05 36.95 -23.49
CA ASP A 751 -22.62 38.08 -24.25
C ASP A 751 -22.64 37.75 -25.76
N THR A 752 -23.35 38.53 -26.58
CA THR A 752 -23.54 38.37 -28.06
C THR A 752 -22.26 38.53 -28.91
N ALA A 753 -21.12 38.02 -28.43
CA ALA A 753 -19.86 37.92 -29.13
C ALA A 753 -19.81 36.69 -30.06
N VAL A 754 -18.76 36.62 -30.89
CA VAL A 754 -18.57 35.62 -31.94
C VAL A 754 -18.39 34.21 -31.37
N GLU A 755 -19.22 33.26 -31.82
CA GLU A 755 -19.11 31.84 -31.47
C GLU A 755 -17.84 31.20 -32.10
N LEU A 756 -17.21 30.28 -31.35
CA LEU A 756 -16.01 29.57 -31.78
C LEU A 756 -16.31 28.09 -32.02
N GLY A 757 -16.12 27.63 -33.26
CA GLY A 757 -16.18 26.22 -33.61
C GLY A 757 -14.80 25.55 -33.44
N LEU A 758 -14.74 24.46 -32.67
CA LEU A 758 -13.54 23.64 -32.51
C LEU A 758 -13.47 22.62 -33.65
N ILE A 759 -12.40 22.70 -34.46
CA ILE A 759 -12.22 21.79 -35.60
C ILE A 759 -11.39 20.57 -35.22
N LYS A 760 -10.25 20.81 -34.56
CA LYS A 760 -9.30 19.76 -34.16
C LYS A 760 -8.60 20.17 -32.88
N SER A 761 -8.62 19.29 -31.89
CA SER A 761 -7.87 19.42 -30.65
C SER A 761 -6.71 18.42 -30.63
N PHE A 762 -5.57 18.87 -30.16
CA PHE A 762 -4.45 18.02 -29.78
C PHE A 762 -4.37 18.02 -28.26
N GLU A 763 -4.63 16.85 -27.69
CA GLU A 763 -4.61 16.65 -26.24
C GLU A 763 -3.22 16.92 -25.66
N PHE A 764 -3.21 17.20 -24.35
CA PHE A 764 -1.99 17.42 -23.61
C PHE A 764 -1.08 16.19 -23.70
N ALA A 765 0.14 16.39 -24.19
CA ALA A 765 1.17 15.36 -24.18
C ALA A 765 2.19 15.67 -23.08
N SER A 766 2.40 14.73 -22.15
CA SER A 766 3.30 14.92 -20.99
C SER A 766 4.75 15.20 -21.40
N GLU A 767 5.22 14.50 -22.44
CA GLU A 767 6.57 14.71 -22.99
C GLU A 767 6.77 16.12 -23.55
N LEU A 768 5.75 16.66 -24.24
CA LEU A 768 5.77 17.99 -24.87
C LEU A 768 5.29 19.12 -23.95
N ARG A 769 4.65 18.77 -22.82
CA ARG A 769 4.08 19.67 -21.80
C ARG A 769 3.17 20.78 -22.35
N ARG A 770 2.40 20.48 -23.39
CA ARG A 770 1.51 21.46 -24.04
C ARG A 770 0.29 20.81 -24.71
N ALA A 771 -0.73 21.62 -24.94
CA ALA A 771 -1.95 21.29 -25.68
C ALA A 771 -2.24 22.38 -26.71
N SER A 772 -2.86 22.01 -27.82
CA SER A 772 -3.16 22.93 -28.91
C SER A 772 -4.54 22.66 -29.51
N VAL A 773 -5.21 23.72 -29.97
CA VAL A 773 -6.53 23.62 -30.60
C VAL A 773 -6.58 24.50 -31.84
N VAL A 774 -7.22 23.98 -32.88
CA VAL A 774 -7.53 24.70 -34.12
C VAL A 774 -8.99 25.10 -34.09
N THR A 775 -9.25 26.40 -34.06
CA THR A 775 -10.58 26.98 -33.99
C THR A 775 -10.90 27.78 -35.24
N ARG A 776 -12.20 27.95 -35.49
CA ARG A 776 -12.71 28.79 -36.57
C ARG A 776 -13.92 29.57 -36.09
N ASN A 777 -13.88 30.87 -36.35
CA ASN A 777 -15.00 31.76 -36.07
C ASN A 777 -16.14 31.48 -37.06
N PHE A 778 -17.38 31.40 -36.58
CA PHE A 778 -18.54 31.28 -37.46
C PHE A 778 -18.62 32.50 -38.39
N GLY A 779 -18.71 32.25 -39.70
CA GLY A 779 -18.75 33.28 -40.75
C GLY A 779 -17.41 33.66 -41.41
N GLN A 780 -16.25 33.29 -40.84
CA GLN A 780 -14.93 33.59 -41.45
C GLN A 780 -14.27 32.36 -42.11
N LYS A 781 -13.45 32.59 -43.15
CA LYS A 781 -12.62 31.54 -43.81
C LYS A 781 -11.21 31.39 -43.20
N SER A 782 -10.85 32.26 -42.26
CA SER A 782 -9.64 32.19 -41.46
C SER A 782 -9.84 31.31 -40.22
N GLY A 783 -8.77 30.66 -39.77
CA GLY A 783 -8.73 29.89 -38.52
C GLY A 783 -7.71 30.48 -37.55
N ASN A 784 -7.88 30.20 -36.27
CA ASN A 784 -6.92 30.55 -35.23
C ASN A 784 -6.43 29.27 -34.55
N VAL A 785 -5.14 29.23 -34.24
CA VAL A 785 -4.52 28.21 -33.41
C VAL A 785 -4.28 28.82 -32.05
N PHE A 786 -4.73 28.12 -31.01
CA PHE A 786 -4.47 28.48 -29.63
C PHE A 786 -3.68 27.35 -28.97
N VAL A 787 -2.64 27.71 -28.24
CA VAL A 787 -1.73 26.78 -27.58
C VAL A 787 -1.57 27.21 -26.12
N LYS A 788 -1.69 26.24 -25.21
CA LYS A 788 -1.39 26.39 -23.78
C LYS A 788 -0.36 25.36 -23.36
N GLY A 789 0.49 25.69 -22.41
CA GLY A 789 1.50 24.75 -21.93
C GLY A 789 2.51 25.36 -20.98
N ALA A 790 3.54 24.58 -20.66
CA ALA A 790 4.58 25.02 -19.75
C ALA A 790 5.38 26.20 -20.34
N PRO A 791 5.73 27.23 -19.54
CA PRO A 791 6.51 28.39 -19.97
C PRO A 791 7.80 28.02 -20.72
N GLU A 792 8.54 27.02 -20.22
CA GLU A 792 9.78 26.56 -20.85
C GLU A 792 9.55 25.95 -22.24
N ALA A 793 8.44 25.23 -22.44
CA ALA A 793 8.10 24.60 -23.71
C ALA A 793 7.65 25.63 -24.77
N MET A 794 7.21 26.82 -24.34
CA MET A 794 6.83 27.88 -25.27
C MET A 794 8.04 28.52 -25.97
N LYS A 795 9.22 28.50 -25.34
CA LYS A 795 10.45 29.05 -25.93
C LYS A 795 10.88 28.30 -27.20
N GLU A 796 10.54 27.01 -27.31
CA GLU A 796 10.87 26.16 -28.46
C GLU A 796 9.97 26.41 -29.68
N ILE A 797 8.73 26.87 -29.47
CA ILE A 797 7.69 26.93 -30.53
C ILE A 797 7.23 28.36 -30.87
N CYS A 798 7.52 29.33 -29.99
CA CYS A 798 7.18 30.73 -30.22
C CYS A 798 8.34 31.50 -30.84
N CYS A 799 8.03 32.53 -31.62
CA CYS A 799 9.04 33.43 -32.18
C CYS A 799 9.77 34.18 -31.06
N SER A 800 11.11 34.21 -31.09
CA SER A 800 11.94 34.85 -30.06
C SER A 800 11.61 36.34 -29.86
N GLU A 801 11.17 37.03 -30.92
CA GLU A 801 10.77 38.44 -30.92
C GLU A 801 9.46 38.70 -30.15
N SER A 802 8.66 37.67 -29.86
CA SER A 802 7.40 37.81 -29.14
C SER A 802 7.54 37.82 -27.61
N PHE A 803 8.74 37.55 -27.08
CA PHE A 803 8.98 37.51 -25.64
C PHE A 803 9.35 38.90 -25.08
N PRO A 804 8.69 39.36 -24.00
CA PRO A 804 9.06 40.59 -23.30
C PRO A 804 10.36 40.41 -22.49
N SER A 805 11.09 41.51 -22.23
CA SER A 805 12.41 41.47 -21.59
C SER A 805 12.41 40.95 -20.15
N GLY A 806 11.29 41.07 -19.43
CA GLY A 806 11.11 40.58 -18.05
C GLY A 806 10.51 39.17 -17.94
N TYR A 807 10.53 38.37 -18.99
CA TYR A 807 9.88 37.05 -19.02
C TYR A 807 10.40 36.11 -17.92
N ASP A 808 11.72 35.92 -17.84
CA ASP A 808 12.34 34.97 -16.91
C ASP A 808 12.27 35.46 -15.45
N GLU A 809 12.40 36.77 -15.22
CA GLU A 809 12.26 37.38 -13.89
C GLU A 809 10.84 37.22 -13.34
N LEU A 810 9.81 37.48 -14.15
CA LEU A 810 8.41 37.36 -13.73
C LEU A 810 8.02 35.90 -13.50
N LEU A 811 8.48 35.00 -14.38
CA LEU A 811 8.29 33.56 -14.21
C LEU A 811 8.94 33.08 -12.91
N SER A 812 10.19 33.49 -12.65
CA SER A 812 10.91 33.22 -11.41
C SER A 812 10.15 33.74 -10.18
N HIS A 813 9.66 34.99 -10.22
CA HIS A 813 8.89 35.57 -9.13
C HIS A 813 7.65 34.74 -8.74
N TYR A 814 6.85 34.33 -9.73
CA TYR A 814 5.63 33.54 -9.47
C TYR A 814 5.96 32.10 -9.03
N THR A 815 6.95 31.47 -9.66
CA THR A 815 7.36 30.10 -9.31
C THR A 815 8.00 30.02 -7.91
N HIS A 816 8.80 31.02 -7.50
CA HIS A 816 9.35 31.10 -6.13
C HIS A 816 8.27 31.31 -5.07
N LYS A 817 7.20 32.04 -5.40
CA LYS A 817 6.03 32.18 -4.53
C LYS A 817 5.11 30.94 -4.56
N GLY A 818 5.41 29.96 -5.39
CA GLY A 818 4.68 28.69 -5.46
C GLY A 818 3.40 28.74 -6.29
N TYR A 819 3.21 29.78 -7.11
CA TYR A 819 2.12 29.83 -8.08
C TYR A 819 2.43 28.92 -9.26
N ARG A 820 1.40 28.27 -9.81
CA ARG A 820 1.52 27.52 -11.06
C ARG A 820 1.27 28.47 -12.22
N VAL A 821 2.19 28.49 -13.17
CA VAL A 821 2.15 29.40 -14.31
C VAL A 821 1.97 28.60 -15.60
N ILE A 822 0.95 28.93 -16.39
CA ILE A 822 0.72 28.38 -17.73
C ILE A 822 0.92 29.49 -18.74
N ALA A 823 1.68 29.22 -19.80
CA ALA A 823 1.92 30.15 -20.88
C ALA A 823 0.94 29.91 -22.03
N CYS A 824 0.48 31.01 -22.65
CA CYS A 824 -0.44 30.99 -23.79
C CYS A 824 0.23 31.58 -25.04
N ALA A 825 -0.04 30.97 -26.18
CA ALA A 825 0.43 31.42 -27.48
C ALA A 825 -0.64 31.24 -28.57
N THR A 826 -0.55 32.05 -29.64
CA THR A 826 -1.50 31.98 -30.77
C THR A 826 -0.83 32.12 -32.13
N LYS A 827 -1.46 31.54 -33.14
CA LYS A 827 -1.08 31.66 -34.56
C LYS A 827 -2.34 31.85 -35.40
N HIS A 828 -2.30 32.82 -36.31
CA HIS A 828 -3.41 33.10 -37.21
C HIS A 828 -3.21 32.40 -38.55
N LEU A 829 -4.23 31.68 -39.03
CA LEU A 829 -4.22 30.97 -40.31
C LEU A 829 -5.17 31.66 -41.30
N PRO A 830 -4.65 32.34 -42.34
CA PRO A 830 -5.45 33.20 -43.21
C PRO A 830 -6.43 32.42 -44.11
N LYS A 831 -6.15 31.15 -44.43
CA LYS A 831 -7.05 30.27 -45.21
C LYS A 831 -7.09 28.87 -44.60
N LEU A 832 -8.24 28.48 -44.05
CA LEU A 832 -8.46 27.15 -43.48
C LEU A 832 -9.66 26.45 -44.12
N SER A 833 -9.41 25.43 -44.95
CA SER A 833 -10.45 24.49 -45.40
C SER A 833 -10.61 23.35 -44.39
N TRP A 834 -11.82 22.81 -44.23
CA TRP A 834 -12.11 21.73 -43.29
C TRP A 834 -11.23 20.48 -43.51
N VAL A 835 -11.06 20.04 -44.77
CA VAL A 835 -10.21 18.90 -45.14
C VAL A 835 -8.74 19.12 -44.77
N LYS A 836 -8.22 20.34 -44.98
CA LYS A 836 -6.85 20.70 -44.60
C LYS A 836 -6.67 20.69 -43.08
N ALA A 837 -7.64 21.19 -42.32
CA ALA A 837 -7.59 21.21 -40.87
C ALA A 837 -7.54 19.80 -40.26
N GLN A 838 -8.25 18.83 -40.84
CA GLN A 838 -8.24 17.45 -40.35
C GLN A 838 -6.92 16.72 -40.61
N LYS A 839 -6.26 17.00 -41.76
CA LYS A 839 -4.96 16.42 -42.14
C LYS A 839 -3.73 17.07 -41.48
N MET A 840 -3.88 18.23 -40.86
CA MET A 840 -2.76 18.92 -40.19
C MET A 840 -2.13 18.06 -39.10
N THR A 841 -0.79 18.00 -39.10
CA THR A 841 0.00 17.33 -38.08
C THR A 841 0.27 18.28 -36.91
N ARG A 842 0.61 17.73 -35.73
CA ARG A 842 0.87 18.52 -34.53
C ARG A 842 2.03 19.50 -34.72
N LEU A 843 3.09 19.08 -35.42
CA LEU A 843 4.29 19.89 -35.67
C LEU A 843 4.00 21.15 -36.51
N GLU A 844 3.12 21.06 -37.52
CA GLU A 844 2.73 22.22 -38.35
C GLU A 844 1.91 23.27 -37.59
N VAL A 845 1.11 22.79 -36.63
CA VAL A 845 0.24 23.62 -35.79
C VAL A 845 1.06 24.30 -34.69
N GLU A 846 2.04 23.59 -34.13
CA GLU A 846 2.93 24.04 -33.04
C GLU A 846 4.25 24.64 -33.53
N SER A 847 4.21 25.47 -34.59
CA SER A 847 5.37 26.24 -35.09
C SER A 847 5.04 27.72 -35.26
N ASP A 848 6.03 28.61 -35.14
CA ASP A 848 5.92 30.06 -35.43
C ASP A 848 4.77 30.76 -34.70
N LEU A 849 4.60 30.43 -33.41
CA LEU A 849 3.55 30.99 -32.56
C LEU A 849 3.96 32.36 -31.98
N LYS A 850 2.98 33.22 -31.71
CA LYS A 850 3.18 34.46 -30.95
C LYS A 850 2.82 34.24 -29.49
N PHE A 851 3.75 34.57 -28.59
CA PHE A 851 3.49 34.55 -27.16
C PHE A 851 2.45 35.61 -26.77
N ILE A 852 1.48 35.25 -25.93
CA ILE A 852 0.41 36.14 -25.47
C ILE A 852 0.64 36.56 -24.02
N GLY A 853 0.95 35.62 -23.13
CA GLY A 853 0.98 35.90 -21.69
C GLY A 853 0.93 34.66 -20.81
N PHE A 854 0.75 34.91 -19.51
CA PHE A 854 0.69 33.91 -18.45
C PHE A 854 -0.69 33.85 -17.79
N ILE A 855 -1.17 32.64 -17.52
CA ILE A 855 -2.27 32.34 -16.62
C ILE A 855 -1.65 31.86 -15.31
N ILE A 856 -1.99 32.52 -14.22
CA ILE A 856 -1.42 32.25 -12.89
C ILE A 856 -2.48 31.59 -12.04
N PHE A 857 -2.12 30.46 -11.47
CA PHE A 857 -2.95 29.69 -10.56
C PHE A 857 -2.35 29.70 -9.16
N GLU A 858 -3.22 29.81 -8.17
CA GLU A 858 -2.89 29.73 -6.76
C GLU A 858 -3.30 28.39 -6.18
N ASN A 859 -2.42 27.80 -5.38
CA ASN A 859 -2.71 26.58 -4.63
C ASN A 859 -2.97 26.94 -3.17
N LYS A 860 -4.24 27.00 -2.79
CA LYS A 860 -4.65 27.51 -1.48
C LYS A 860 -4.53 26.45 -0.39
N LEU A 861 -3.93 26.80 0.74
CA LEU A 861 -3.87 25.92 1.91
C LEU A 861 -5.25 25.74 2.53
N LYS A 862 -5.56 24.52 3.01
CA LYS A 862 -6.73 24.30 3.86
C LYS A 862 -6.55 25.10 5.15
N PRO A 863 -7.61 25.74 5.68
CA PRO A 863 -7.51 26.62 6.84
C PRO A 863 -7.05 25.89 8.11
N THR A 864 -7.24 24.58 8.18
CA THR A 864 -6.86 23.72 9.31
C THR A 864 -5.40 23.26 9.26
N THR A 865 -4.74 23.33 8.09
CA THR A 865 -3.44 22.70 7.85
C THR A 865 -2.32 23.25 8.73
N SER A 866 -2.16 24.57 8.81
CA SER A 866 -1.08 25.21 9.56
C SER A 866 -1.15 24.92 11.06
N ALA A 867 -2.37 24.92 11.63
CA ALA A 867 -2.58 24.61 13.04
C ALA A 867 -2.21 23.16 13.38
N VAL A 868 -2.57 22.20 12.51
CA VAL A 868 -2.30 20.78 12.71
C VAL A 868 -0.80 20.47 12.57
N VAL A 869 -0.14 21.01 11.55
CA VAL A 869 1.31 20.84 11.36
C VAL A 869 2.08 21.40 12.54
N LYS A 870 1.68 22.57 13.05
CA LYS A 870 2.28 23.17 14.24
C LYS A 870 2.16 22.26 15.47
N GLU A 871 0.97 21.72 15.75
CA GLU A 871 0.77 20.81 16.89
C GLU A 871 1.61 19.52 16.76
N LEU A 872 1.77 18.99 15.54
CA LEU A 872 2.64 17.82 15.29
C LEU A 872 4.11 18.13 15.63
N LEU A 873 4.63 19.25 15.12
CA LEU A 873 6.00 19.67 15.38
C LEU A 873 6.24 19.98 16.86
N ASP A 874 5.31 20.67 17.52
CA ASP A 874 5.35 20.98 18.97
C ASP A 874 5.38 19.70 19.83
N SER A 875 4.77 18.62 19.33
CA SER A 875 4.75 17.29 19.97
C SER A 875 5.96 16.39 19.62
N ASN A 876 6.97 16.95 18.94
CA ASN A 876 8.17 16.25 18.46
C ASN A 876 7.84 15.07 17.52
N ILE A 877 6.82 15.22 16.67
CA ILE A 877 6.54 14.29 15.57
C ILE A 877 7.04 14.96 14.29
N GLY A 878 7.90 14.28 13.55
CA GLY A 878 8.42 14.80 12.29
C GLY A 878 7.29 14.92 11.26
N ALA A 879 7.22 16.04 10.55
CA ALA A 879 6.37 16.18 9.36
C ALA A 879 7.26 16.27 8.11
N VAL A 880 6.86 15.56 7.06
CA VAL A 880 7.52 15.56 5.74
C VAL A 880 6.46 15.70 4.66
N MET A 881 6.70 16.58 3.70
CA MET A 881 5.87 16.72 2.51
C MET A 881 6.41 15.82 1.39
N VAL A 882 5.56 15.01 0.77
CA VAL A 882 5.92 14.11 -0.32
C VAL A 882 4.94 14.32 -1.47
N THR A 883 5.37 14.93 -2.57
CA THR A 883 4.48 15.36 -3.66
C THR A 883 5.05 15.12 -5.05
N GLY A 884 4.16 15.00 -6.05
CA GLY A 884 4.52 14.98 -7.47
C GLY A 884 4.76 16.38 -8.07
N ASP A 885 4.50 17.43 -7.30
CA ASP A 885 4.64 18.82 -7.74
C ASP A 885 6.09 19.27 -7.94
N ASN A 886 6.25 20.45 -8.56
CA ASN A 886 7.57 21.08 -8.68
C ASN A 886 8.16 21.38 -7.29
N ILE A 887 9.49 21.32 -7.19
CA ILE A 887 10.20 21.50 -5.92
C ILE A 887 9.96 22.90 -5.32
N LEU A 888 9.99 23.95 -6.15
CA LEU A 888 9.79 25.33 -5.69
C LEU A 888 8.37 25.57 -5.15
N THR A 889 7.34 24.98 -5.80
CA THR A 889 5.96 25.09 -5.33
C THR A 889 5.78 24.34 -4.01
N ALA A 890 6.35 23.14 -3.90
CA ALA A 890 6.34 22.37 -2.66
C ALA A 890 7.01 23.11 -1.51
N ILE A 891 8.15 23.78 -1.74
CA ILE A 891 8.85 24.58 -0.72
C ILE A 891 8.05 25.79 -0.29
N SER A 892 7.41 26.51 -1.22
CA SER A 892 6.54 27.64 -0.89
C SER A 892 5.37 27.18 0.00
N VAL A 893 4.70 26.09 -0.37
CA VAL A 893 3.61 25.50 0.44
C VAL A 893 4.13 25.03 1.79
N ALA A 894 5.32 24.43 1.85
CA ALA A 894 5.94 23.97 3.09
C ALA A 894 6.31 25.14 4.03
N ARG A 895 6.73 26.29 3.49
CA ARG A 895 6.92 27.53 4.26
C ARG A 895 5.58 28.12 4.73
N ALA A 896 4.56 28.08 3.89
CA ALA A 896 3.24 28.63 4.22
C ALA A 896 2.50 27.80 5.30
N CYS A 897 2.67 26.48 5.33
CA CYS A 897 2.09 25.63 6.37
C CYS A 897 2.94 25.51 7.65
N GLY A 898 4.15 26.08 7.67
CA GLY A 898 5.07 26.04 8.80
C GLY A 898 5.86 24.73 8.95
N LEU A 899 5.92 23.90 7.90
CA LEU A 899 6.75 22.70 7.85
C LEU A 899 8.24 23.06 7.69
N LEU A 900 8.52 24.12 6.94
CA LEU A 900 9.82 24.79 6.88
C LEU A 900 9.74 26.10 7.67
N ILE A 901 10.79 26.37 8.47
CA ILE A 901 10.96 27.67 9.12
C ILE A 901 11.25 28.70 8.03
N GLN A 902 10.57 29.86 8.06
CA GLN A 902 10.65 30.85 6.97
C GLN A 902 12.06 31.43 6.79
N GLU A 903 12.80 31.55 7.89
CA GLU A 903 14.15 32.12 7.95
C GLU A 903 15.27 31.08 7.81
N ALA A 904 14.93 29.79 7.75
CA ALA A 904 15.93 28.73 7.66
C ALA A 904 16.27 28.39 6.21
N HIS A 905 17.56 28.19 5.93
CA HIS A 905 18.04 27.78 4.62
C HIS A 905 17.49 26.39 4.24
N CYS A 906 16.89 26.32 3.06
CA CYS A 906 16.53 25.09 2.40
C CYS A 906 17.53 24.82 1.28
N PHE A 907 18.14 23.64 1.28
CA PHE A 907 19.11 23.22 0.25
C PHE A 907 18.46 22.22 -0.72
N VAL A 908 18.74 22.42 -2.00
CA VAL A 908 18.26 21.59 -3.12
C VAL A 908 19.46 21.02 -3.87
N PRO A 909 19.50 19.72 -4.14
CA PRO A 909 20.55 19.12 -4.95
C PRO A 909 20.29 19.35 -6.44
N ARG A 910 21.36 19.68 -7.17
CA ARG A 910 21.40 19.82 -8.62
C ARG A 910 22.54 18.99 -9.21
N PHE A 911 22.30 18.36 -10.35
CA PHE A 911 23.36 17.69 -11.12
C PHE A 911 24.24 18.75 -11.79
N VAL A 912 25.54 18.76 -11.47
CA VAL A 912 26.55 19.62 -12.10
C VAL A 912 27.18 18.91 -13.30
N LYS A 913 27.46 17.61 -13.14
CA LYS A 913 27.99 16.73 -14.19
C LYS A 913 27.24 15.41 -14.19
N GLY A 914 26.95 14.89 -15.39
CA GLY A 914 26.18 13.66 -15.59
C GLY A 914 24.67 13.86 -15.43
N ASN A 915 23.92 12.79 -15.70
CA ASN A 915 22.48 12.72 -15.55
C ASN A 915 22.09 11.73 -14.44
N ALA A 916 20.79 11.67 -14.10
CA ALA A 916 20.26 10.73 -13.10
C ALA A 916 20.50 9.23 -13.40
N ARG A 917 21.01 8.90 -14.59
CA ARG A 917 21.36 7.53 -15.01
C ARG A 917 22.85 7.22 -14.89
N ASP A 918 23.67 8.23 -14.68
CA ASP A 918 25.12 8.07 -14.67
C ASP A 918 25.61 7.82 -13.22
N PRO A 919 26.31 6.71 -12.95
CA PRO A 919 26.81 6.40 -11.61
C PRO A 919 27.91 7.37 -11.13
N LEU A 920 28.60 8.04 -12.06
CA LEU A 920 29.64 9.04 -11.79
C LEU A 920 29.10 10.49 -11.74
N ALA A 921 27.80 10.68 -11.66
CA ALA A 921 27.21 12.02 -11.60
C ALA A 921 27.62 12.76 -10.31
N GLU A 922 27.92 14.06 -10.42
CA GLU A 922 28.26 14.92 -9.29
C GLU A 922 27.08 15.82 -8.93
N LEU A 923 26.63 15.71 -7.67
CA LEU A 923 25.60 16.57 -7.09
C LEU A 923 26.21 17.75 -6.35
N GLN A 924 25.63 18.94 -6.54
CA GLN A 924 25.89 20.13 -5.75
C GLN A 924 24.61 20.54 -5.03
N TRP A 925 24.71 20.81 -3.73
CA TRP A 925 23.58 21.19 -2.89
C TRP A 925 23.61 22.70 -2.69
N GLU A 926 22.67 23.42 -3.31
CA GLU A 926 22.61 24.89 -3.28
C GLU A 926 21.43 25.36 -2.45
N SER A 927 21.58 26.48 -1.74
CA SER A 927 20.43 27.12 -1.07
C SER A 927 19.60 27.92 -2.06
N ILE A 928 18.28 27.86 -1.90
CA ILE A 928 17.31 28.50 -2.80
C ILE A 928 17.25 30.02 -2.59
N ASP A 929 17.47 30.46 -1.35
CA ASP A 929 17.40 31.88 -1.01
C ASP A 929 18.69 32.60 -1.41
N ASN A 930 19.83 31.90 -1.34
CA ASN A 930 21.11 32.40 -1.84
C ASN A 930 22.02 31.25 -2.32
N ASN A 931 22.27 31.19 -3.62
CA ASN A 931 23.06 30.13 -4.27
C ASN A 931 24.53 30.10 -3.81
N SER A 932 25.04 31.12 -3.11
CA SER A 932 26.42 31.16 -2.60
C SER A 932 26.65 30.16 -1.46
N PHE A 933 25.60 29.73 -0.76
CA PHE A 933 25.69 28.70 0.28
C PHE A 933 25.50 27.30 -0.30
N CYS A 934 26.50 26.44 -0.08
CA CYS A 934 26.48 25.06 -0.54
C CYS A 934 26.73 24.05 0.60
N LEU A 935 26.26 22.80 0.44
CA LEU A 935 26.63 21.68 1.31
C LEU A 935 27.71 20.81 0.66
N ASP A 936 28.54 20.17 1.49
CA ASP A 936 29.47 19.14 1.04
C ASP A 936 28.70 17.92 0.50
N ASN A 937 29.10 17.40 -0.65
CA ASN A 937 28.39 16.31 -1.34
C ASN A 937 28.47 14.98 -0.59
N LYS A 938 29.54 14.75 0.19
CA LYS A 938 29.74 13.48 0.92
C LYS A 938 29.16 13.51 2.34
N THR A 939 29.32 14.62 3.05
CA THR A 939 28.85 14.73 4.44
C THR A 939 27.53 15.49 4.57
N LEU A 940 27.07 16.22 3.56
CA LEU A 940 25.91 17.11 3.65
C LEU A 940 26.03 18.15 4.78
N LEU A 941 27.25 18.50 5.18
CA LEU A 941 27.52 19.58 6.12
C LEU A 941 27.69 20.90 5.36
N PRO A 942 27.27 22.03 5.94
CA PRO A 942 27.46 23.33 5.29
C PRO A 942 28.93 23.65 5.05
N LEU A 943 29.26 24.05 3.82
CA LEU A 943 30.58 24.58 3.47
C LEU A 943 30.71 26.03 3.96
N PRO A 944 31.93 26.48 4.34
CA PRO A 944 32.16 27.87 4.69
C PRO A 944 31.86 28.79 3.49
N ALA A 945 31.22 29.93 3.75
CA ALA A 945 30.83 30.89 2.72
C ALA A 945 32.06 31.41 1.93
N PRO A 946 31.94 31.64 0.61
CA PRO A 946 33.03 32.21 -0.19
C PRO A 946 33.39 33.62 0.31
N PRO A 947 34.68 34.03 0.26
CA PRO A 947 35.19 35.25 0.91
C PRO A 947 34.76 36.59 0.28
N GLN A 948 33.73 36.61 -0.58
CA GLN A 948 33.38 37.75 -1.44
C GLN A 948 32.01 38.40 -1.16
N GLU A 949 31.21 37.92 -0.20
CA GLU A 949 29.96 38.60 0.22
C GLU A 949 30.00 38.98 1.70
N ASP A 950 29.41 40.14 2.03
CA ASP A 950 29.45 40.80 3.34
C ASP A 950 29.11 39.87 4.52
N THR A 951 30.14 39.40 5.23
CA THR A 951 30.06 38.59 6.46
C THR A 951 29.54 39.36 7.68
N SER A 952 28.78 40.44 7.50
CA SER A 952 28.39 41.37 8.57
C SER A 952 27.11 40.99 9.31
N LEU A 953 26.41 39.90 8.92
CA LEU A 953 25.21 39.41 9.61
C LEU A 953 25.52 38.16 10.44
N PRO A 954 25.74 38.27 11.77
CA PRO A 954 26.01 37.13 12.65
C PRO A 954 24.84 36.14 12.81
N TYR A 955 23.65 36.45 12.25
CA TYR A 955 22.45 35.62 12.34
C TYR A 955 22.46 34.42 11.37
N ASP A 956 23.16 34.50 10.23
CA ASP A 956 23.14 33.44 9.22
C ASP A 956 23.93 32.19 9.68
N ILE A 957 25.08 32.36 10.35
CA ILE A 957 25.95 31.25 10.77
C ILE A 957 25.26 30.32 11.79
N THR A 958 24.41 30.86 12.68
CA THR A 958 23.60 30.05 13.59
C THR A 958 22.48 29.29 12.89
N ASN A 959 21.92 29.86 11.82
CA ASN A 959 20.86 29.23 11.01
C ASN A 959 21.39 28.12 10.09
N LEU A 960 22.68 28.12 9.71
CA LEU A 960 23.30 27.02 8.95
C LEU A 960 23.27 25.67 9.71
N ARG A 961 23.14 25.64 11.04
CA ARG A 961 23.00 24.38 11.81
C ARG A 961 21.60 23.77 11.73
N ASN A 962 20.57 24.58 11.45
CA ASN A 962 19.16 24.18 11.36
C ASN A 962 18.67 24.23 9.90
N TYR A 963 19.44 23.67 8.99
CA TYR A 963 19.05 23.58 7.58
C TYR A 963 18.05 22.43 7.35
N SER A 964 17.27 22.57 6.28
CA SER A 964 16.36 21.53 5.78
C SER A 964 16.70 21.17 4.35
N LEU A 965 16.42 19.92 3.96
CA LEU A 965 16.66 19.44 2.61
C LEU A 965 15.34 19.32 1.84
N ALA A 966 15.36 19.77 0.59
CA ALA A 966 14.33 19.50 -0.40
C ALA A 966 14.94 18.70 -1.55
N VAL A 967 14.41 17.51 -1.84
CA VAL A 967 14.98 16.58 -2.82
C VAL A 967 13.96 16.27 -3.91
N SER A 968 14.38 16.25 -5.17
CA SER A 968 13.54 15.83 -6.29
C SER A 968 13.55 14.31 -6.46
N GLY A 969 12.49 13.74 -7.05
CA GLY A 969 12.40 12.28 -7.30
C GLY A 969 13.59 11.71 -8.07
N GLU A 970 14.03 12.38 -9.14
CA GLU A 970 15.20 11.96 -9.93
C GLU A 970 16.48 11.87 -9.10
N VAL A 971 16.72 12.85 -8.22
CA VAL A 971 17.90 12.85 -7.33
C VAL A 971 17.73 11.83 -6.23
N PHE A 972 16.54 11.71 -5.63
CA PHE A 972 16.25 10.69 -4.63
C PHE A 972 16.55 9.30 -5.17
N ARG A 973 16.12 9.01 -6.41
CA ARG A 973 16.38 7.73 -7.07
C ARG A 973 17.88 7.49 -7.27
N TRP A 974 18.61 8.48 -7.76
CA TRP A 974 20.07 8.38 -7.88
C TRP A 974 20.76 8.14 -6.53
N ILE A 975 20.28 8.79 -5.46
CA ILE A 975 20.82 8.61 -4.10
C ILE A 975 20.56 7.19 -3.58
N VAL A 976 19.38 6.63 -3.87
CA VAL A 976 19.03 5.27 -3.45
C VAL A 976 19.83 4.21 -4.20
N ASP A 977 20.08 4.42 -5.49
CA ASP A 977 20.74 3.44 -6.36
C ASP A 977 22.27 3.51 -6.28
N TYR A 978 22.86 4.71 -6.19
CA TYR A 978 24.32 4.91 -6.35
C TYR A 978 25.01 5.59 -5.17
N ALA A 979 24.31 6.33 -4.30
CA ALA A 979 24.98 7.07 -3.23
C ALA A 979 25.32 6.20 -2.01
N SER A 980 26.26 6.69 -1.20
CA SER A 980 26.65 6.02 0.04
C SER A 980 25.48 5.93 1.04
N PRO A 981 25.42 4.87 1.88
CA PRO A 981 24.33 4.70 2.86
C PRO A 981 24.27 5.85 3.88
N GLU A 982 25.41 6.49 4.18
CA GLU A 982 25.45 7.63 5.10
C GLU A 982 24.73 8.87 4.53
N VAL A 983 24.94 9.16 3.24
CA VAL A 983 24.25 10.25 2.53
C VAL A 983 22.75 9.98 2.52
N LEU A 984 22.34 8.77 2.15
CA LEU A 984 20.93 8.37 2.15
C LEU A 984 20.30 8.54 3.54
N GLN A 985 20.97 8.07 4.60
CA GLN A 985 20.46 8.22 5.97
C GLN A 985 20.34 9.69 6.40
N ARG A 986 21.31 10.54 6.05
CA ARG A 986 21.24 11.99 6.35
C ARG A 986 20.12 12.68 5.58
N VAL A 987 19.92 12.33 4.30
CA VAL A 987 18.79 12.82 3.50
C VAL A 987 17.46 12.42 4.12
N LEU A 988 17.32 11.19 4.59
CA LEU A 988 16.09 10.72 5.25
C LEU A 988 15.84 11.40 6.61
N LEU A 989 16.89 11.76 7.34
CA LEU A 989 16.78 12.47 8.64
C LEU A 989 16.49 13.97 8.51
N ARG A 990 17.06 14.64 7.50
CA ARG A 990 16.97 16.11 7.30
C ARG A 990 16.02 16.51 6.18
N GLY A 991 15.58 15.56 5.37
CA GLY A 991 14.61 15.76 4.29
C GLY A 991 13.26 16.16 4.83
N LYS A 992 12.78 17.33 4.39
CA LYS A 992 11.47 17.87 4.75
C LYS A 992 10.51 17.91 3.57
N VAL A 993 11.04 18.07 2.36
CA VAL A 993 10.26 18.14 1.14
C VAL A 993 10.84 17.16 0.12
N PHE A 994 10.02 16.23 -0.35
CA PHE A 994 10.33 15.35 -1.47
C PHE A 994 9.35 15.69 -2.58
N ALA A 995 9.85 16.24 -3.68
CA ALA A 995 9.05 16.80 -4.76
C ALA A 995 9.28 16.05 -6.08
N ARG A 996 8.36 16.16 -7.05
CA ARG A 996 8.37 15.38 -8.30
C ARG A 996 8.53 13.87 -8.07
N MET A 997 7.95 13.35 -7.00
CA MET A 997 7.99 11.94 -6.66
C MET A 997 6.92 11.18 -7.43
N SER A 998 7.32 10.10 -8.10
CA SER A 998 6.40 9.10 -8.64
C SER A 998 5.76 8.27 -7.50
N PRO A 999 4.59 7.64 -7.72
CA PRO A 999 3.94 6.77 -6.73
C PRO A 999 4.86 5.68 -6.16
N ASP A 1000 5.69 5.08 -7.01
CA ASP A 1000 6.65 4.05 -6.61
C ASP A 1000 7.74 4.63 -5.70
N GLU A 1001 8.25 5.83 -6.00
CA GLU A 1001 9.22 6.52 -5.15
C GLU A 1001 8.60 6.95 -3.80
N LYS A 1002 7.32 7.34 -3.77
CA LYS A 1002 6.60 7.60 -2.51
C LYS A 1002 6.56 6.34 -1.63
N HIS A 1003 6.25 5.19 -2.24
CA HIS A 1003 6.26 3.90 -1.56
C HIS A 1003 7.66 3.54 -1.03
N GLU A 1004 8.69 3.70 -1.85
CA GLU A 1004 10.08 3.40 -1.47
C GLU A 1004 10.58 4.32 -0.35
N LEU A 1005 10.26 5.62 -0.39
CA LEU A 1005 10.60 6.56 0.68
C LEU A 1005 10.07 6.09 2.04
N VAL A 1006 8.81 5.64 2.11
CA VAL A 1006 8.21 5.10 3.34
C VAL A 1006 8.98 3.87 3.84
N LEU A 1007 9.33 2.94 2.93
CA LEU A 1007 10.12 1.75 3.30
C LEU A 1007 11.52 2.12 3.80
N LYS A 1008 12.18 3.11 3.18
CA LYS A 1008 13.51 3.58 3.62
C LYS A 1008 13.43 4.29 4.97
N LEU A 1009 12.38 5.07 5.23
CA LEU A 1009 12.14 5.65 6.57
C LEU A 1009 11.96 4.54 7.63
N GLN A 1010 11.15 3.52 7.32
CA GLN A 1010 10.96 2.35 8.20
C GLN A 1010 12.25 1.57 8.43
N SER A 1011 13.16 1.51 7.45
CA SER A 1011 14.45 0.81 7.57
C SER A 1011 15.39 1.45 8.61
N ILE A 1012 15.19 2.73 8.95
CA ILE A 1012 15.94 3.45 10.00
C ILE A 1012 15.20 3.34 11.36
N ASP A 1013 14.32 2.35 11.51
CA ASP A 1013 13.49 2.11 12.70
C ASP A 1013 12.49 3.25 13.02
N PHE A 1014 12.16 4.14 12.08
CA PHE A 1014 11.06 5.08 12.27
C PHE A 1014 9.70 4.42 12.09
N CYS A 1015 8.78 4.65 13.03
CA CYS A 1015 7.37 4.36 12.86
C CYS A 1015 6.75 5.42 11.92
N CYS A 1016 6.51 5.05 10.67
CA CYS A 1016 6.12 5.98 9.61
C CYS A 1016 4.59 6.00 9.42
N GLY A 1017 4.01 7.20 9.45
CA GLY A 1017 2.65 7.45 8.97
C GLY A 1017 2.62 8.08 7.59
N PHE A 1018 1.54 7.86 6.85
CA PHE A 1018 1.28 8.54 5.58
C PHE A 1018 -0.17 9.01 5.51
N CYS A 1019 -0.39 10.26 5.11
CA CYS A 1019 -1.73 10.83 4.87
C CYS A 1019 -1.79 11.29 3.42
N GLY A 1020 -2.80 10.81 2.71
CA GLY A 1020 -3.03 11.11 1.30
C GLY A 1020 -4.50 10.97 0.93
N ASP A 1021 -4.88 11.55 -0.19
CA ASP A 1021 -6.25 11.58 -0.72
C ASP A 1021 -6.39 10.89 -2.09
N GLY A 1022 -5.32 10.81 -2.87
CA GLY A 1022 -5.32 10.19 -4.20
C GLY A 1022 -4.86 8.72 -4.22
N ALA A 1023 -5.17 7.95 -5.27
CA ALA A 1023 -4.59 6.60 -5.38
C ALA A 1023 -3.13 6.58 -5.85
N ASN A 1024 -2.59 7.72 -6.29
CA ASN A 1024 -1.14 7.90 -6.43
C ASN A 1024 -0.41 7.64 -5.09
N ASP A 1025 -1.11 7.74 -3.97
CA ASP A 1025 -0.57 7.45 -2.63
C ASP A 1025 -0.89 6.05 -2.12
N CYS A 1026 -1.68 5.25 -2.85
CA CYS A 1026 -2.15 3.94 -2.39
C CYS A 1026 -0.99 3.01 -1.99
N GLY A 1027 0.10 3.01 -2.78
CA GLY A 1027 1.31 2.26 -2.47
C GLY A 1027 1.96 2.71 -1.15
N ALA A 1028 2.08 4.02 -0.92
CA ALA A 1028 2.68 4.59 0.28
C ALA A 1028 1.79 4.41 1.52
N LEU A 1029 0.47 4.63 1.39
CA LEU A 1029 -0.55 4.39 2.43
C LEU A 1029 -0.54 2.95 2.92
N LYS A 1030 -0.38 1.99 2.00
CA LYS A 1030 -0.29 0.56 2.31
C LYS A 1030 1.03 0.18 2.99
N ALA A 1031 2.14 0.78 2.57
CA ALA A 1031 3.46 0.51 3.15
C ALA A 1031 3.62 1.10 4.55
N ALA A 1032 3.03 2.27 4.79
CA ALA A 1032 3.11 2.97 6.07
C ALA A 1032 2.61 2.09 7.23
N ASP A 1033 3.20 2.27 8.41
CA ASP A 1033 2.73 1.64 9.64
C ASP A 1033 1.33 2.13 10.00
N VAL A 1034 1.04 3.40 9.67
CA VAL A 1034 -0.27 4.04 9.81
C VAL A 1034 -0.57 4.86 8.55
N GLY A 1035 -1.30 4.26 7.61
CA GLY A 1035 -1.85 4.96 6.46
C GLY A 1035 -3.24 5.55 6.76
N ILE A 1036 -3.44 6.82 6.43
CA ILE A 1036 -4.72 7.54 6.59
C ILE A 1036 -5.15 8.06 5.22
N SER A 1037 -6.28 7.55 4.71
CA SER A 1037 -6.91 8.06 3.49
C SER A 1037 -7.94 9.14 3.84
N LEU A 1038 -7.91 10.27 3.11
CA LEU A 1038 -8.93 11.33 3.21
C LEU A 1038 -10.07 11.16 2.19
N SER A 1039 -9.99 10.20 1.27
CA SER A 1039 -11.01 9.93 0.25
C SER A 1039 -11.90 8.73 0.58
N GLU A 1040 -13.16 8.79 0.15
CA GLU A 1040 -14.15 7.69 0.23
C GLU A 1040 -14.02 6.67 -0.91
N ALA A 1041 -13.23 6.95 -1.95
CA ALA A 1041 -13.05 6.04 -3.09
C ALA A 1041 -12.59 4.65 -2.64
N GLU A 1042 -12.98 3.58 -3.34
CA GLU A 1042 -12.61 2.21 -2.95
C GLU A 1042 -11.08 1.97 -2.93
N ALA A 1043 -10.29 2.77 -3.63
CA ALA A 1043 -8.83 2.79 -3.50
C ALA A 1043 -8.35 3.10 -2.06
N SER A 1044 -9.17 3.77 -1.24
CA SER A 1044 -8.94 3.99 0.20
C SER A 1044 -8.94 2.70 1.03
N VAL A 1045 -9.45 1.58 0.50
CA VAL A 1045 -9.46 0.26 1.16
C VAL A 1045 -8.04 -0.24 1.44
N ALA A 1046 -7.04 0.25 0.72
CA ALA A 1046 -5.64 -0.08 0.98
C ALA A 1046 -5.10 0.56 2.28
N ALA A 1047 -5.69 1.68 2.74
CA ALA A 1047 -5.28 2.36 3.95
C ALA A 1047 -5.95 1.73 5.19
N PRO A 1048 -5.22 1.53 6.30
CA PRO A 1048 -5.81 1.00 7.54
C PRO A 1048 -6.85 1.94 8.16
N PHE A 1049 -6.74 3.25 7.92
CA PHE A 1049 -7.68 4.27 8.38
C PHE A 1049 -8.25 5.08 7.20
N THR A 1050 -9.54 5.34 7.24
CA THR A 1050 -10.25 6.19 6.27
C THR A 1050 -11.05 7.25 7.02
N SER A 1051 -10.83 8.52 6.69
CA SER A 1051 -11.60 9.65 7.21
C SER A 1051 -12.65 10.08 6.18
N ARG A 1052 -13.89 10.31 6.61
CA ARG A 1052 -14.90 10.97 5.75
C ARG A 1052 -14.80 12.49 5.75
N VAL A 1053 -14.06 13.05 6.71
CA VAL A 1053 -13.80 14.48 6.77
C VAL A 1053 -12.49 14.74 6.03
N PHE A 1054 -12.54 15.54 4.97
CA PHE A 1054 -11.41 15.90 4.10
C PHE A 1054 -10.45 16.92 4.75
N ASP A 1055 -10.07 16.68 6.01
CA ASP A 1055 -9.14 17.51 6.78
C ASP A 1055 -8.07 16.65 7.44
N ILE A 1056 -6.84 17.17 7.54
CA ILE A 1056 -5.73 16.48 8.22
C ILE A 1056 -5.89 16.42 9.76
N ARG A 1057 -6.96 16.97 10.33
CA ARG A 1057 -7.28 16.87 11.78
C ARG A 1057 -7.41 15.41 12.23
N CYS A 1058 -7.81 14.51 11.32
CA CYS A 1058 -7.90 13.08 11.61
C CYS A 1058 -6.56 12.48 12.06
N VAL A 1059 -5.42 13.03 11.59
CA VAL A 1059 -4.08 12.56 11.98
C VAL A 1059 -3.85 12.74 13.48
N LEU A 1060 -4.17 13.92 14.01
CA LEU A 1060 -4.06 14.20 15.45
C LEU A 1060 -4.97 13.28 16.25
N GLU A 1061 -6.21 13.07 15.79
CA GLU A 1061 -7.17 12.22 16.48
C GLU A 1061 -6.72 10.76 16.53
N VAL A 1062 -6.17 10.23 15.43
CA VAL A 1062 -5.60 8.87 15.38
C VAL A 1062 -4.42 8.74 16.34
N ILE A 1063 -3.52 9.73 16.40
CA ILE A 1063 -2.37 9.71 17.32
C ILE A 1063 -2.83 9.83 18.78
N ARG A 1064 -3.77 10.72 19.09
CA ARG A 1064 -4.33 10.90 20.45
C ARG A 1064 -4.99 9.62 20.95
N GLU A 1065 -5.88 9.04 20.14
CA GLU A 1065 -6.57 7.78 20.48
C GLU A 1065 -5.60 6.60 20.53
N GLY A 1066 -4.61 6.55 19.65
CA GLY A 1066 -3.57 5.52 19.67
C GLY A 1066 -2.69 5.59 20.92
N ARG A 1067 -2.28 6.79 21.35
CA ARG A 1067 -1.55 7.00 22.61
C ARG A 1067 -2.40 6.60 23.81
N ALA A 1068 -3.68 6.98 23.83
CA ALA A 1068 -4.60 6.59 24.89
C ALA A 1068 -4.78 5.07 24.96
N ALA A 1069 -5.06 4.42 23.82
CA ALA A 1069 -5.24 2.97 23.74
C ALA A 1069 -3.98 2.20 24.20
N LEU A 1070 -2.79 2.69 23.87
CA LEU A 1070 -1.55 2.09 24.31
C LEU A 1070 -1.36 2.27 25.83
N VAL A 1071 -1.56 3.48 26.37
CA VAL A 1071 -1.42 3.73 27.81
C VAL A 1071 -2.45 2.96 28.63
N THR A 1072 -3.70 2.86 28.17
CA THR A 1072 -4.73 2.08 28.85
C THR A 1072 -4.42 0.59 28.80
N SER A 1073 -3.99 0.06 27.64
CA SER A 1073 -3.58 -1.35 27.51
C SER A 1073 -2.42 -1.71 28.45
N PHE A 1074 -1.42 -0.84 28.58
CA PHE A 1074 -0.30 -1.04 29.50
C PHE A 1074 -0.73 -0.93 30.97
N SER A 1075 -1.65 -0.02 31.28
CA SER A 1075 -2.21 0.12 32.63
C SER A 1075 -3.04 -1.12 33.02
N CYS A 1076 -3.90 -1.60 32.12
CA CYS A 1076 -4.62 -2.86 32.25
C CYS A 1076 -3.68 -4.04 32.49
N PHE A 1077 -2.62 -4.15 31.69
CA PHE A 1077 -1.63 -5.20 31.87
C PHE A 1077 -0.92 -5.14 33.22
N LYS A 1078 -0.42 -3.97 33.63
CA LYS A 1078 0.26 -3.77 34.93
C LYS A 1078 -0.66 -4.11 36.10
N TYR A 1079 -1.91 -3.67 36.01
CA TYR A 1079 -2.93 -3.95 37.01
C TYR A 1079 -3.21 -5.45 37.14
N MET A 1080 -3.44 -6.14 36.01
CA MET A 1080 -3.66 -7.59 35.97
C MET A 1080 -2.45 -8.36 36.52
N SER A 1081 -1.25 -7.95 36.13
CA SER A 1081 0.02 -8.51 36.61
C SER A 1081 0.20 -8.39 38.12
N LEU A 1082 -0.08 -7.19 38.66
CA LEU A 1082 0.00 -6.93 40.10
C LEU A 1082 -1.04 -7.75 40.86
N TYR A 1083 -2.27 -7.81 40.35
CA TYR A 1083 -3.34 -8.61 40.93
C TYR A 1083 -2.97 -10.10 40.99
N SER A 1084 -2.45 -10.68 39.91
CA SER A 1084 -1.96 -12.08 39.92
C SER A 1084 -0.92 -12.34 40.99
N ALA A 1085 0.04 -11.43 41.14
CA ALA A 1085 1.09 -11.56 42.14
C ALA A 1085 0.52 -11.49 43.57
N ILE A 1086 -0.40 -10.55 43.84
CA ILE A 1086 -1.09 -10.39 45.13
C ILE A 1086 -1.91 -11.62 45.48
N GLN A 1087 -2.64 -12.18 44.52
CA GLN A 1087 -3.47 -13.37 44.73
C GLN A 1087 -2.60 -14.61 44.98
N PHE A 1088 -1.54 -14.78 44.19
CA PHE A 1088 -0.57 -15.85 44.34
C PHE A 1088 0.10 -15.84 45.73
N THR A 1089 0.53 -14.66 46.22
CA THR A 1089 1.15 -14.56 47.55
C THR A 1089 0.14 -14.73 48.69
N SER A 1090 -1.08 -14.22 48.53
CA SER A 1090 -2.16 -14.45 49.51
C SER A 1090 -2.44 -15.94 49.71
N VAL A 1091 -2.62 -16.67 48.59
CA VAL A 1091 -2.90 -18.11 48.62
C VAL A 1091 -1.68 -18.88 49.13
N SER A 1092 -0.45 -18.51 48.73
CA SER A 1092 0.77 -19.14 49.26
C SER A 1092 0.91 -19.00 50.79
N PHE A 1093 0.58 -17.84 51.36
CA PHE A 1093 0.60 -17.65 52.82
C PHE A 1093 -0.50 -18.43 53.53
N LEU A 1094 -1.70 -18.53 52.95
CA LEU A 1094 -2.78 -19.35 53.51
C LEU A 1094 -2.44 -20.84 53.46
N TYR A 1095 -1.83 -21.31 52.37
CA TYR A 1095 -1.32 -22.67 52.21
C TYR A 1095 -0.21 -23.00 53.22
N ALA A 1096 0.58 -22.02 53.68
CA ALA A 1096 1.53 -22.23 54.77
C ALA A 1096 0.86 -22.76 56.06
N LYS A 1097 -0.43 -22.48 56.24
CA LYS A 1097 -1.27 -22.93 57.37
C LYS A 1097 -2.41 -23.88 56.94
N ALA A 1098 -2.31 -24.52 55.77
CA ALA A 1098 -3.34 -25.43 55.26
C ALA A 1098 -4.75 -24.80 55.18
N SER A 1099 -4.84 -23.52 54.86
CA SER A 1099 -6.10 -22.78 54.66
C SER A 1099 -6.18 -22.25 53.21
N ASN A 1100 -7.38 -21.93 52.73
CA ASN A 1100 -7.57 -21.25 51.45
C ASN A 1100 -8.72 -20.23 51.52
N LEU A 1101 -8.82 -19.36 50.50
CA LEU A 1101 -9.96 -18.48 50.29
C LEU A 1101 -11.20 -19.31 49.90
N GLY A 1102 -12.38 -18.85 50.31
CA GLY A 1102 -13.66 -19.49 49.96
C GLY A 1102 -14.18 -19.08 48.58
N ASP A 1103 -15.12 -19.86 48.02
CA ASP A 1103 -15.71 -19.66 46.69
C ASP A 1103 -16.23 -18.24 46.47
N PHE A 1104 -17.02 -17.73 47.42
CA PHE A 1104 -17.59 -16.38 47.33
C PHE A 1104 -16.54 -15.29 47.43
N GLN A 1105 -15.40 -15.54 48.09
CA GLN A 1105 -14.31 -14.57 48.17
C GLN A 1105 -13.58 -14.47 46.82
N PHE A 1106 -13.26 -15.60 46.18
CA PHE A 1106 -12.68 -15.60 44.83
C PHE A 1106 -13.63 -14.95 43.82
N LEU A 1107 -14.92 -15.32 43.86
CA LEU A 1107 -15.92 -14.72 42.97
C LEU A 1107 -16.04 -13.20 43.19
N TYR A 1108 -16.11 -12.74 44.44
CA TYR A 1108 -16.20 -11.32 44.75
C TYR A 1108 -14.97 -10.55 44.26
N ILE A 1109 -13.76 -11.07 44.49
CA ILE A 1109 -12.52 -10.45 44.04
C ILE A 1109 -12.53 -10.37 42.50
N ASP A 1110 -12.68 -11.49 41.82
CA ASP A 1110 -12.42 -11.57 40.38
C ASP A 1110 -13.54 -10.91 39.55
N LEU A 1111 -14.80 -11.15 39.91
CA LEU A 1111 -15.95 -10.69 39.14
C LEU A 1111 -16.44 -9.30 39.55
N LEU A 1112 -16.53 -9.02 40.85
CA LEU A 1112 -17.14 -7.76 41.33
C LEU A 1112 -16.11 -6.64 41.51
N LEU A 1113 -14.85 -6.98 41.82
CA LEU A 1113 -13.81 -5.99 42.04
C LEU A 1113 -12.92 -5.81 40.80
N ILE A 1114 -12.30 -6.88 40.31
CA ILE A 1114 -11.28 -6.78 39.25
C ILE A 1114 -11.89 -6.43 37.88
N LEU A 1115 -12.95 -7.14 37.46
CA LEU A 1115 -13.52 -6.95 36.12
C LEU A 1115 -14.06 -5.52 35.88
N PRO A 1116 -14.88 -4.92 36.78
CA PRO A 1116 -15.38 -3.56 36.57
C PRO A 1116 -14.25 -2.52 36.55
N ILE A 1117 -13.27 -2.64 37.47
CA ILE A 1117 -12.14 -1.71 37.51
C ILE A 1117 -11.33 -1.79 36.21
N ALA A 1118 -11.10 -3.00 35.68
CA ALA A 1118 -10.40 -3.17 34.41
C ALA A 1118 -11.16 -2.54 33.23
N ILE A 1119 -12.49 -2.68 33.20
CA ILE A 1119 -13.34 -2.05 32.17
C ILE A 1119 -13.30 -0.53 32.28
N PHE A 1120 -13.48 0.02 33.49
CA PHE A 1120 -13.45 1.48 33.71
C PHE A 1120 -12.09 2.09 33.39
N MET A 1121 -11.00 1.38 33.70
CA MET A 1121 -9.65 1.80 33.31
C MET A 1121 -9.46 1.78 31.79
N GLY A 1122 -10.02 0.78 31.09
CA GLY A 1122 -10.04 0.73 29.63
C GLY A 1122 -10.86 1.85 28.99
N TRP A 1123 -11.85 2.39 29.71
CA TRP A 1123 -12.72 3.46 29.24
C TRP A 1123 -12.09 4.87 29.30
N ALA A 1124 -10.89 5.01 29.83
CA ALA A 1124 -10.20 6.29 29.89
C ALA A 1124 -10.02 6.91 28.49
N GLY A 1125 -10.36 8.19 28.36
CA GLY A 1125 -10.27 8.96 27.11
C GLY A 1125 -8.88 9.57 26.87
N PRO A 1126 -8.59 10.00 25.64
CA PRO A 1126 -7.37 10.72 25.33
C PRO A 1126 -7.35 12.12 25.94
N ALA A 1127 -6.15 12.63 26.21
CA ALA A 1127 -5.94 14.04 26.51
C ALA A 1127 -6.18 14.91 25.26
N PRO A 1128 -6.70 16.14 25.40
CA PRO A 1128 -6.97 17.02 24.25
C PRO A 1128 -5.70 17.55 23.58
N VAL A 1129 -4.57 17.60 24.30
CA VAL A 1129 -3.29 18.13 23.80
C VAL A 1129 -2.28 17.00 23.66
N LEU A 1130 -1.53 16.98 22.55
CA LEU A 1130 -0.43 16.04 22.35
C LEU A 1130 0.82 16.44 23.15
N CYS A 1131 1.29 15.55 24.00
CA CYS A 1131 2.53 15.72 24.75
C CYS A 1131 3.78 15.36 23.92
N GLN A 1132 4.94 15.92 24.25
CA GLN A 1132 6.21 15.57 23.58
C GLN A 1132 6.68 14.14 23.90
N LYS A 1133 6.35 13.63 25.09
CA LYS A 1133 6.77 12.30 25.54
C LYS A 1133 5.88 11.22 24.95
N ARG A 1134 6.45 10.40 24.06
CA ARG A 1134 5.78 9.22 23.49
C ARG A 1134 5.61 8.11 24.54
N PRO A 1135 4.54 7.30 24.47
CA PRO A 1135 4.33 6.19 25.39
C PRO A 1135 5.28 5.02 25.12
N THR A 1136 5.59 4.22 26.15
CA THR A 1136 6.55 3.11 26.04
C THR A 1136 6.00 1.96 25.22
N ALA A 1137 6.80 1.47 24.28
CA ALA A 1137 6.40 0.48 23.30
C ALA A 1137 6.53 -0.99 23.73
N ASN A 1138 7.32 -1.25 24.78
CA ASN A 1138 7.78 -2.57 25.18
C ASN A 1138 7.38 -2.84 26.64
N LEU A 1139 6.63 -3.92 26.84
CA LEU A 1139 6.16 -4.37 28.16
C LEU A 1139 7.31 -4.82 29.07
N VAL A 1140 8.37 -5.39 28.49
CA VAL A 1140 9.56 -5.88 29.20
C VAL A 1140 10.61 -4.78 29.36
N SER A 1141 10.25 -3.51 29.11
CA SER A 1141 11.18 -2.40 29.37
C SER A 1141 11.44 -2.24 30.87
N GLU A 1142 12.68 -1.88 31.22
CA GLU A 1142 13.09 -1.61 32.61
C GLU A 1142 12.18 -0.57 33.29
N LYS A 1143 11.74 0.44 32.54
CA LYS A 1143 10.81 1.49 32.99
C LYS A 1143 9.44 0.95 33.42
N VAL A 1144 9.04 -0.21 32.93
CA VAL A 1144 7.78 -0.88 33.28
C VAL A 1144 8.02 -1.95 34.33
N LEU A 1145 9.05 -2.78 34.15
CA LEU A 1145 9.29 -3.96 34.98
C LEU A 1145 9.83 -3.61 36.37
N ILE A 1146 10.79 -2.67 36.49
CA ILE A 1146 11.37 -2.28 37.79
C ILE A 1146 10.28 -1.76 38.75
N PRO A 1147 9.44 -0.75 38.38
CA PRO A 1147 8.40 -0.28 39.30
C PRO A 1147 7.34 -1.34 39.57
N LEU A 1148 7.01 -2.21 38.59
CA LEU A 1148 6.07 -3.30 38.79
C LEU A 1148 6.60 -4.32 39.82
N LEU A 1149 7.82 -4.81 39.65
CA LEU A 1149 8.45 -5.75 40.58
C LEU A 1149 8.67 -5.13 41.96
N GLY A 1150 9.06 -3.86 42.02
CA GLY A 1150 9.18 -3.11 43.28
C GLY A 1150 7.85 -3.03 44.03
N LEU A 1151 6.76 -2.71 43.33
CA LEU A 1151 5.42 -2.68 43.93
C LEU A 1151 4.96 -4.06 44.38
N ILE A 1152 5.21 -5.11 43.59
CA ILE A 1152 4.95 -6.50 43.98
C ILE A 1152 5.69 -6.82 45.28
N ALA A 1153 7.00 -6.54 45.37
CA ALA A 1153 7.78 -6.80 46.57
C ALA A 1153 7.24 -6.07 47.81
N ILE A 1154 6.79 -4.82 47.67
CA ILE A 1154 6.14 -4.05 48.74
C ILE A 1154 4.83 -4.73 49.17
N CYS A 1155 3.95 -5.08 48.23
CA CYS A 1155 2.70 -5.76 48.53
C CYS A 1155 2.92 -7.10 49.26
N VAL A 1156 3.87 -7.91 48.79
CA VAL A 1156 4.25 -9.18 49.44
C VAL A 1156 4.78 -8.94 50.85
N SER A 1157 5.60 -7.91 51.05
CA SER A 1157 6.13 -7.57 52.37
C SER A 1157 5.03 -7.15 53.34
N ILE A 1158 4.10 -6.30 52.91
CA ILE A 1158 2.95 -5.88 53.72
C ILE A 1158 2.07 -7.07 54.09
N GLN A 1159 1.75 -7.94 53.13
CA GLN A 1159 0.99 -9.16 53.39
C GLN A 1159 1.71 -10.11 54.35
N GLY A 1160 3.03 -10.26 54.20
CA GLY A 1160 3.84 -11.07 55.11
C GLY A 1160 3.85 -10.52 56.54
N VAL A 1161 4.01 -9.20 56.70
CA VAL A 1161 3.93 -8.53 58.02
C VAL A 1161 2.54 -8.72 58.63
N ALA A 1162 1.47 -8.51 57.87
CA ALA A 1162 0.11 -8.71 58.35
C ALA A 1162 -0.13 -10.18 58.79
N PHE A 1163 0.28 -11.14 57.96
CA PHE A 1163 0.16 -12.57 58.24
C PHE A 1163 0.90 -12.99 59.51
N LEU A 1164 2.16 -12.54 59.67
CA LEU A 1164 2.96 -12.82 60.86
C LEU A 1164 2.39 -12.14 62.12
N THR A 1165 1.87 -10.92 61.98
CA THR A 1165 1.29 -10.16 63.10
C THR A 1165 0.01 -10.80 63.61
N VAL A 1166 -0.88 -11.23 62.71
CA VAL A 1166 -2.11 -11.97 63.05
C VAL A 1166 -1.76 -13.31 63.69
N SER A 1167 -0.78 -14.04 63.14
CA SER A 1167 -0.34 -15.33 63.67
C SER A 1167 0.20 -15.26 65.10
N LYS A 1168 0.67 -14.10 65.55
CA LYS A 1168 1.19 -13.86 66.91
C LYS A 1168 0.12 -13.39 67.91
N GLN A 1169 -1.10 -13.08 67.46
CA GLN A 1169 -2.15 -12.61 68.36
C GLN A 1169 -2.67 -13.73 69.26
N SER A 1170 -2.94 -13.40 70.53
CA SER A 1170 -3.41 -14.38 71.52
C SER A 1170 -4.78 -14.99 71.20
N TRP A 1171 -5.61 -14.29 70.41
CA TRP A 1171 -6.92 -14.76 69.96
C TRP A 1171 -6.86 -15.60 68.68
N TYR A 1172 -5.73 -15.62 67.98
CA TYR A 1172 -5.59 -16.39 66.73
C TYR A 1172 -5.43 -17.88 67.06
N LYS A 1173 -6.37 -18.69 66.56
CA LYS A 1173 -6.29 -20.16 66.63
C LYS A 1173 -5.91 -20.68 65.23
N PRO A 1174 -4.75 -21.36 65.08
CA PRO A 1174 -4.40 -21.95 63.79
C PRO A 1174 -5.47 -22.99 63.39
N PRO A 1175 -5.81 -23.09 62.10
CA PRO A 1175 -6.71 -24.13 61.62
C PRO A 1175 -6.13 -25.50 61.98
N GLN A 1176 -6.95 -26.37 62.58
CA GLN A 1176 -6.56 -27.75 62.83
C GLN A 1176 -6.51 -28.45 61.47
N GLY A 1177 -5.35 -29.02 61.11
CA GLY A 1177 -5.25 -29.89 59.94
C GLY A 1177 -6.28 -31.03 60.05
N PRO A 1178 -6.69 -31.64 58.92
CA PRO A 1178 -7.68 -32.71 58.96
C PRO A 1178 -7.15 -33.81 59.88
N SER A 1179 -7.75 -33.95 61.05
CA SER A 1179 -7.50 -35.11 61.89
C SER A 1179 -7.98 -36.32 61.11
N LEU A 1180 -7.04 -37.22 60.80
CA LEU A 1180 -7.36 -38.60 60.43
C LEU A 1180 -8.20 -39.19 61.57
N SER A 1181 -9.51 -39.07 61.44
CA SER A 1181 -10.44 -39.98 62.09
C SER A 1181 -10.48 -41.21 61.20
N PRO A 1182 -10.04 -42.39 61.68
CA PRO A 1182 -10.24 -43.62 60.94
C PRO A 1182 -11.72 -43.98 61.08
N CYS A 1183 -12.54 -43.51 60.14
CA CYS A 1183 -13.85 -44.11 59.94
C CYS A 1183 -13.62 -45.46 59.24
N LEU A 1184 -13.85 -46.52 60.02
CA LEU A 1184 -14.11 -47.90 59.57
C LEU A 1184 -15.15 -47.95 58.45
#